data_AF-A0A442Z3I6-F1
#
_entry.id   AF-A0A442Z3I6-F1
#
_cell.length_a   1.000
_cell.length_b   1.000
_cell.length_c   1.000
_cell.angle_alpha   90.00
_cell.angle_beta   90.00
_cell.angle_gamma   90.00
#
_symmetry.space_group_name_H-M   'P 1'
#
loop_
_entity.id
_entity.type
_entity.pdbx_description
1 polymer ?
#
loop_
_entity_poly.entity_id
_entity_poly.type
_entity_poly.pdbx_seq_one_letter_code
_entity_poly.pdbx_strand_id
1 'polypeptide(L)'
;MPALKVMTFNVQMLPLVATAIEGQNDRAKAIANDVANALLGLPADERPDVIALNEVFNEEGRSQLMSRLSGTWPNVIDKIFDGLFEDDSGLMLFSRLPLLPLPTGGIHFEHIYEAHNGADSLASKAVGIVQVGTPVDRTTIAFTHLQASYQTEDEFASIRAKQLDAIFHAVDKVLEQQPGRRGKVIIMGDLNIRGDSGAASSEWGSIFEGGGSLLFGPYQDGWKAYMHPPGTDGLDEGVTNIAFKTGVRQRLDYICFAKPGQADILLVAQHMRVRLKNSSDHFALEAVVHQISDHNRPADAKDGLSIMPSAGGTPGQPTTVRRIDVQFEHDGSYQWIFVKTPGTYTFHKTDGFRIEVYFASNLSHSVKRLDTLDFRLLPSALQGAFDRHEIDPRGDTFLSREPFFILVKSTPGYTGGATVWMTEHMGESDTTAIALRLFDRVNSSFPAGQRLGDDDLCWFRADMARTLQSVPRPETFQVHNPSGGSITVDLRNAAHQRVAPPESGNGGSLTTSTSVTGGERIFLTIRRQALSLTGFTVEWRSPVTYLDLDEPITFFINDESGVDYGGADEPELQVNIDTGPPLFLGSWDDADSGERWPGLGEAIVAKLATLMPGERRVGFVEGIWLGYVEPDISAQGWQTVSINPLTQGEEDRGERTATLHVPDEIKDGLYTFSCTLTRFP
;
A
#
# COMPACT_ATOMS: atom_id res chain seq x y z
N MET A 1 6.25 22.10 -16.46
CA MET A 1 7.04 21.69 -15.28
C MET A 1 6.49 20.35 -14.83
N PRO A 2 7.35 19.37 -14.55
CA PRO A 2 6.91 18.04 -14.14
C PRO A 2 6.26 18.06 -12.75
N ALA A 3 5.53 17.00 -12.40
CA ALA A 3 5.09 16.78 -11.03
C ALA A 3 6.29 16.71 -10.06
N LEU A 4 6.07 17.10 -8.80
CA LEU A 4 7.03 16.98 -7.72
C LEU A 4 6.71 15.74 -6.87
N LYS A 5 7.69 14.87 -6.62
CA LYS A 5 7.55 13.76 -5.67
C LYS A 5 8.20 14.12 -4.34
N VAL A 6 7.40 14.20 -3.29
CA VAL A 6 7.90 14.45 -1.93
C VAL A 6 7.67 13.24 -1.04
N MET A 7 8.57 13.02 -0.09
CA MET A 7 8.45 11.95 0.90
C MET A 7 8.81 12.50 2.28
N THR A 8 8.06 12.07 3.29
CA THR A 8 8.44 12.21 4.71
C THR A 8 8.57 10.83 5.33
N PHE A 9 9.59 10.65 6.16
CA PHE A 9 9.86 9.35 6.78
C PHE A 9 10.58 9.50 8.12
N ASN A 10 9.90 9.19 9.22
CA ASN A 10 10.55 8.99 10.51
C ASN A 10 11.35 7.68 10.47
N VAL A 11 12.64 7.74 10.79
CA VAL A 11 13.56 6.60 10.68
C VAL A 11 14.01 6.05 12.04
N GLN A 12 13.54 6.64 13.15
CA GLN A 12 13.77 6.12 14.49
C GLN A 12 15.25 5.95 14.89
N MET A 13 16.13 6.85 14.46
CA MET A 13 17.53 6.88 14.92
C MET A 13 17.64 7.78 16.16
N LEU A 14 17.08 7.25 17.27
CA LEU A 14 16.94 7.91 18.57
C LEU A 14 18.28 8.45 19.13
N PRO A 15 18.22 9.48 19.99
CA PRO A 15 19.41 10.06 20.61
C PRO A 15 20.03 9.13 21.67
N LEU A 16 21.36 9.19 21.82
CA LEU A 16 22.14 8.37 22.76
C LEU A 16 21.67 8.48 24.22
N VAL A 17 21.13 9.64 24.63
CA VAL A 17 20.71 9.90 26.03
C VAL A 17 19.37 9.23 26.38
N ALA A 18 18.52 8.93 25.39
CA ALA A 18 17.23 8.27 25.62
C ALA A 18 17.38 6.76 25.89
N THR A 19 18.54 6.18 25.61
CA THR A 19 18.77 4.72 25.61
C THR A 19 20.21 4.41 26.02
N ALA A 20 20.45 4.27 27.33
CA ALA A 20 21.75 3.96 27.91
C ALA A 20 22.15 2.47 27.71
N ILE A 21 22.37 2.06 26.46
CA ILE A 21 22.71 0.67 26.08
C ILE A 21 23.95 0.68 25.16
N GLU A 22 24.88 -0.27 25.35
CA GLU A 22 26.00 -0.54 24.41
C GLU A 22 25.44 -0.94 23.02
N GLY A 23 26.18 -0.76 21.91
CA GLY A 23 25.73 -1.15 20.55
C GLY A 23 24.87 -0.14 19.75
N GLN A 24 24.45 0.99 20.35
CA GLN A 24 23.59 2.02 19.71
C GLN A 24 24.10 2.55 18.36
N ASN A 25 25.41 2.77 18.22
CA ASN A 25 25.98 3.29 16.97
C ASN A 25 25.87 2.26 15.84
N ASP A 26 25.99 0.98 16.15
CA ASP A 26 25.87 -0.09 15.16
C ASP A 26 24.41 -0.29 14.74
N ARG A 27 23.47 -0.18 15.70
CA ARG A 27 22.03 -0.12 15.39
C ARG A 27 21.67 1.08 14.50
N ALA A 28 22.13 2.28 14.82
CA ALA A 28 21.87 3.47 14.00
C ALA A 28 22.46 3.33 12.59
N LYS A 29 23.64 2.72 12.44
CA LYS A 29 24.24 2.38 11.14
C LYS A 29 23.42 1.34 10.38
N ALA A 30 22.91 0.32 11.06
CA ALA A 30 22.05 -0.70 10.46
C ALA A 30 20.77 -0.07 9.91
N ILE A 31 20.06 0.71 10.73
CA ILE A 31 18.86 1.47 10.31
C ILE A 31 19.20 2.39 9.12
N ALA A 32 20.27 3.17 9.19
CA ALA A 32 20.69 4.04 8.10
C ALA A 32 20.97 3.26 6.80
N ASN A 33 21.56 2.07 6.90
CA ASN A 33 21.81 1.20 5.75
C ASN A 33 20.52 0.63 5.17
N ASP A 34 19.59 0.20 6.01
CA ASP A 34 18.30 -0.35 5.58
C ASP A 34 17.45 0.72 4.90
N VAL A 35 17.35 1.90 5.50
CA VAL A 35 16.69 3.07 4.91
C VAL A 35 17.34 3.45 3.58
N ALA A 36 18.68 3.52 3.52
CA ALA A 36 19.37 3.85 2.29
C ALA A 36 19.18 2.79 1.19
N ASN A 37 19.21 1.51 1.55
CA ASN A 37 18.94 0.38 0.65
C ASN A 37 17.52 0.47 0.10
N ALA A 38 16.53 0.70 0.97
CA ALA A 38 15.13 0.81 0.61
C ALA A 38 14.89 1.97 -0.37
N LEU A 39 15.45 3.16 -0.09
CA LEU A 39 15.33 4.34 -0.95
C LEU A 39 16.05 4.16 -2.31
N LEU A 40 17.26 3.61 -2.31
CA LEU A 40 18.02 3.35 -3.55
C LEU A 40 17.43 2.19 -4.36
N GLY A 41 16.75 1.25 -3.70
CA GLY A 41 16.05 0.12 -4.32
C GLY A 41 14.79 0.52 -5.09
N LEU A 42 14.24 1.71 -4.87
CA LEU A 42 13.11 2.23 -5.64
C LEU A 42 13.49 2.39 -7.13
N PRO A 43 12.58 2.05 -8.06
CA PRO A 43 12.76 2.33 -9.49
C PRO A 43 13.12 3.80 -9.72
N ALA A 44 14.03 4.08 -10.65
CA ALA A 44 14.58 5.43 -10.84
C ALA A 44 13.51 6.49 -11.17
N ASP A 45 12.44 6.09 -11.86
CA ASP A 45 11.28 6.92 -12.18
C ASP A 45 10.27 7.00 -11.03
N GLU A 46 10.42 6.22 -9.96
CA GLU A 46 9.59 6.27 -8.75
C GLU A 46 10.30 6.92 -7.55
N ARG A 47 11.61 7.14 -7.62
CA ARG A 47 12.36 7.80 -6.55
C ARG A 47 11.83 9.22 -6.26
N PRO A 48 11.64 9.59 -4.97
CA PRO A 48 11.24 10.94 -4.60
C PRO A 48 12.24 12.00 -5.07
N ASP A 49 11.75 13.19 -5.37
CA ASP A 49 12.57 14.36 -5.68
C ASP A 49 13.12 15.00 -4.40
N VAL A 50 12.30 15.05 -3.35
CA VAL A 50 12.64 15.58 -2.03
C VAL A 50 12.23 14.57 -0.95
N ILE A 51 13.12 14.29 -0.02
CA ILE A 51 12.91 13.38 1.12
C ILE A 51 13.22 14.17 2.39
N ALA A 52 12.26 14.28 3.30
CA ALA A 52 12.49 14.71 4.67
C ALA A 52 12.53 13.50 5.58
N LEU A 53 13.58 13.40 6.40
CA LEU A 53 13.72 12.37 7.41
C LEU A 53 13.52 12.99 8.80
N ASN A 54 12.82 12.26 9.66
CA ASN A 54 12.62 12.60 11.06
C ASN A 54 13.40 11.62 11.96
N GLU A 55 13.77 12.06 13.16
CA GLU A 55 14.54 11.31 14.15
C GLU A 55 15.90 10.81 13.65
N VAL A 56 16.63 11.66 12.95
CA VAL A 56 18.03 11.43 12.58
C VAL A 56 18.95 12.05 13.65
N PHE A 57 18.97 11.51 14.87
CA PHE A 57 19.77 12.12 15.96
C PHE A 57 21.20 11.56 16.06
N ASN A 58 21.43 10.32 15.61
CA ASN A 58 22.74 9.68 15.71
C ASN A 58 23.69 10.14 14.57
N GLU A 59 24.87 10.67 14.94
CA GLU A 59 25.84 11.23 13.98
C GLU A 59 26.50 10.19 13.06
N GLU A 60 26.70 8.96 13.52
CA GLU A 60 27.24 7.87 12.69
C GLU A 60 26.18 7.39 11.67
N GLY A 61 24.93 7.24 12.10
CA GLY A 61 23.80 6.96 11.22
C GLY A 61 23.59 8.06 10.17
N ARG A 62 23.65 9.34 10.59
CA ARG A 62 23.60 10.51 9.71
C ARG A 62 24.72 10.47 8.66
N SER A 63 25.96 10.23 9.10
CA SER A 63 27.12 10.11 8.22
C SER A 63 26.95 8.98 7.19
N GLN A 64 26.36 7.85 7.60
CA GLN A 64 26.06 6.74 6.70
C GLN A 64 25.00 7.12 5.66
N LEU A 65 23.91 7.79 6.05
CA LEU A 65 22.91 8.30 5.12
C LEU A 65 23.52 9.29 4.12
N MET A 66 24.32 10.25 4.61
CA MET A 66 25.03 11.23 3.77
C MET A 66 25.90 10.53 2.72
N SER A 67 26.74 9.60 3.16
CA SER A 67 27.65 8.84 2.29
C SER A 67 26.90 8.09 1.18
N ARG A 68 25.79 7.44 1.53
CA ARG A 68 25.06 6.57 0.61
C ARG A 68 24.07 7.29 -0.31
N LEU A 69 23.40 8.32 0.18
CA LEU A 69 22.30 8.97 -0.54
C LEU A 69 22.74 10.17 -1.37
N SER A 70 23.84 10.85 -1.01
CA SER A 70 24.28 12.08 -1.70
C SER A 70 24.61 11.88 -3.18
N GLY A 71 24.95 10.66 -3.61
CA GLY A 71 25.16 10.34 -5.03
C GLY A 71 23.89 10.44 -5.88
N THR A 72 22.72 10.20 -5.27
CA THR A 72 21.41 10.29 -5.95
C THR A 72 20.67 11.59 -5.59
N TRP A 73 20.80 12.07 -4.34
CA TRP A 73 20.19 13.29 -3.84
C TRP A 73 21.27 14.27 -3.32
N PRO A 74 21.92 15.04 -4.22
CA PRO A 74 23.12 15.80 -3.87
C PRO A 74 22.87 17.10 -3.08
N ASN A 75 21.63 17.58 -3.01
CA ASN A 75 21.29 18.81 -2.30
C ASN A 75 20.75 18.44 -0.93
N VAL A 76 21.53 18.71 0.12
CA VAL A 76 21.26 18.18 1.47
C VAL A 76 21.20 19.29 2.50
N ILE A 77 20.21 19.20 3.40
CA ILE A 77 20.21 19.87 4.70
C ILE A 77 20.54 18.79 5.72
N ASP A 78 21.78 18.85 6.22
CA ASP A 78 22.35 17.80 7.06
C ASP A 78 21.70 17.76 8.45
N LYS A 79 21.47 18.92 9.06
CA LYS A 79 20.86 19.06 10.39
C LYS A 79 20.27 20.45 10.61
N ILE A 80 19.34 20.55 11.57
CA ILE A 80 18.78 21.80 12.11
C ILE A 80 19.03 21.83 13.61
N PHE A 81 19.70 22.88 14.12
CA PHE A 81 20.32 22.88 15.46
C PHE A 81 20.42 24.28 16.09
N ASP A 82 20.20 24.40 17.41
CA ASP A 82 20.21 25.69 18.15
C ASP A 82 21.52 26.01 18.91
N GLY A 83 22.45 25.07 19.11
CA GLY A 83 23.72 25.36 19.80
C GLY A 83 24.03 24.48 21.02
N LEU A 84 25.09 24.88 21.75
CA LEU A 84 26.02 24.07 22.59
C LEU A 84 25.47 23.12 23.69
N PHE A 85 24.16 22.99 23.94
CA PHE A 85 23.64 22.23 25.09
C PHE A 85 22.43 21.30 24.83
N GLU A 86 21.78 21.34 23.66
CA GLU A 86 20.66 20.45 23.29
C GLU A 86 21.07 19.53 22.14
N ASP A 87 20.46 18.34 22.01
CA ASP A 87 20.60 17.53 20.78
C ASP A 87 19.88 18.23 19.62
N ASP A 88 20.37 18.05 18.39
CA ASP A 88 19.72 18.64 17.22
C ASP A 88 18.30 18.12 16.99
N SER A 89 17.55 18.78 16.09
CA SER A 89 16.14 18.46 15.86
C SER A 89 15.85 17.08 15.28
N GLY A 90 16.87 16.31 14.90
CA GLY A 90 16.72 15.04 14.20
C GLY A 90 16.12 15.20 12.80
N LEU A 91 16.10 16.42 12.25
CA LEU A 91 15.58 16.71 10.92
C LEU A 91 16.71 16.71 9.89
N MET A 92 16.45 16.04 8.77
CA MET A 92 17.36 15.98 7.63
C MET A 92 16.56 16.05 6.32
N LEU A 93 17.11 16.68 5.28
CA LEU A 93 16.45 16.75 3.97
C LEU A 93 17.41 16.41 2.84
N PHE A 94 17.00 15.49 1.96
CA PHE A 94 17.69 15.14 0.73
C PHE A 94 16.88 15.60 -0.48
N SER A 95 17.53 16.18 -1.49
CA SER A 95 16.87 16.62 -2.72
C SER A 95 17.69 16.35 -3.98
N ARG A 96 17.01 15.80 -5.00
CA ARG A 96 17.51 15.70 -6.38
C ARG A 96 17.53 17.07 -7.05
N LEU A 97 16.62 17.95 -6.63
CA LEU A 97 16.43 19.28 -7.17
C LEU A 97 17.31 20.29 -6.45
N PRO A 98 17.90 21.27 -7.16
CA PRO A 98 18.59 22.38 -6.53
C PRO A 98 17.66 23.14 -5.56
N LEU A 99 18.18 23.43 -4.36
CA LEU A 99 17.51 24.29 -3.40
C LEU A 99 17.65 25.76 -3.84
N LEU A 100 16.53 26.47 -3.89
CA LEU A 100 16.48 27.85 -4.36
C LEU A 100 16.79 28.83 -3.22
N PRO A 101 17.43 29.98 -3.51
CA PRO A 101 17.61 31.03 -2.53
C PRO A 101 16.28 31.51 -1.95
N LEU A 102 16.21 31.62 -0.62
CA LEU A 102 15.05 32.11 0.09
C LEU A 102 15.07 33.64 0.20
N PRO A 103 13.89 34.29 0.32
CA PRO A 103 13.83 35.73 0.53
C PRO A 103 14.49 36.18 1.85
N THR A 104 14.48 35.30 2.86
CA THR A 104 15.17 35.49 4.14
C THR A 104 16.70 35.44 4.05
N GLY A 105 17.26 35.13 2.87
CA GLY A 105 18.67 34.78 2.68
C GLY A 105 18.94 33.29 2.89
N GLY A 106 20.02 32.80 2.30
CA GLY A 106 20.39 31.37 2.33
C GLY A 106 19.55 30.49 1.40
N ILE A 107 19.73 29.18 1.50
CA ILE A 107 19.01 28.14 0.72
C ILE A 107 17.97 27.38 1.56
N HIS A 108 17.96 27.60 2.87
CA HIS A 108 17.00 27.06 3.82
C HIS A 108 16.78 28.07 4.96
N PHE A 109 15.66 27.94 5.66
CA PHE A 109 15.31 28.71 6.85
C PHE A 109 14.94 27.74 7.96
N GLU A 110 15.42 28.00 9.18
CA GLU A 110 15.21 27.15 10.34
C GLU A 110 14.49 27.92 11.44
N HIS A 111 13.59 27.24 12.14
CA HIS A 111 12.95 27.78 13.32
C HIS A 111 12.79 26.70 14.39
N ILE A 112 13.47 26.89 15.52
CA ILE A 112 13.40 26.06 16.71
C ILE A 112 12.16 26.47 17.52
N TYR A 113 11.41 25.48 18.03
CA TYR A 113 10.20 25.75 18.79
C TYR A 113 10.51 26.09 20.24
N GLU A 114 9.96 27.21 20.72
CA GLU A 114 10.06 27.56 22.14
C GLU A 114 9.24 26.62 23.05
N ALA A 115 8.18 26.01 22.51
CA ALA A 115 7.29 25.12 23.27
C ALA A 115 7.81 23.68 23.23
N HIS A 116 8.16 23.14 24.40
CA HIS A 116 8.64 21.76 24.61
C HIS A 116 8.19 21.24 25.99
N ASN A 117 8.12 19.92 26.18
CA ASN A 117 7.90 19.28 27.49
C ASN A 117 8.38 17.82 27.51
N GLY A 118 8.54 17.25 28.71
CA GLY A 118 8.90 15.84 28.91
C GLY A 118 10.30 15.48 28.41
N ALA A 119 10.53 14.17 28.16
CA ALA A 119 11.81 13.64 27.67
C ALA A 119 12.23 14.26 26.32
N ASP A 120 11.25 14.60 25.49
CA ASP A 120 11.41 15.30 24.22
C ASP A 120 11.96 16.74 24.35
N SER A 121 12.03 17.31 25.57
CA SER A 121 12.72 18.60 25.81
C SER A 121 14.24 18.52 25.67
N LEU A 122 14.80 17.31 25.57
CA LEU A 122 16.23 17.09 25.40
C LEU A 122 16.68 17.21 23.93
N ALA A 123 15.74 17.26 22.99
CA ALA A 123 15.97 17.47 21.57
C ALA A 123 15.26 18.73 21.07
N SER A 124 15.95 19.58 20.32
CA SER A 124 15.37 20.84 19.82
C SER A 124 14.33 20.57 18.72
N LYS A 125 13.03 20.49 19.03
CA LYS A 125 11.98 20.36 17.98
C LYS A 125 11.96 21.62 17.09
N ALA A 126 11.79 21.43 15.78
CA ALA A 126 11.96 22.51 14.81
C ALA A 126 11.16 22.34 13.51
N VAL A 127 11.16 23.39 12.68
CA VAL A 127 10.80 23.33 11.26
C VAL A 127 11.97 23.82 10.39
N GLY A 128 12.25 23.06 9.34
CA GLY A 128 13.09 23.47 8.22
C GLY A 128 12.23 23.89 7.03
N ILE A 129 12.60 24.96 6.34
CA ILE A 129 11.90 25.46 5.14
C ILE A 129 12.88 25.60 3.99
N VAL A 130 12.54 25.00 2.85
CA VAL A 130 13.31 25.11 1.58
C VAL A 130 12.39 25.47 0.42
N GLN A 131 12.98 25.88 -0.70
CA GLN A 131 12.25 26.07 -1.97
C GLN A 131 12.87 25.27 -3.12
N VAL A 132 12.02 24.68 -3.96
CA VAL A 132 12.41 23.98 -5.20
C VAL A 132 11.64 24.52 -6.40
N GLY A 133 12.12 24.24 -7.62
CA GLY A 133 11.61 24.83 -8.87
C GLY A 133 10.52 24.03 -9.60
N THR A 134 9.79 23.15 -8.91
CA THR A 134 8.71 22.32 -9.52
C THR A 134 7.66 21.97 -8.45
N PRO A 135 6.38 21.73 -8.80
CA PRO A 135 5.76 21.78 -10.13
C PRO A 135 5.50 23.20 -10.64
N VAL A 136 5.82 24.20 -9.82
CA VAL A 136 5.74 25.63 -10.13
C VAL A 136 7.11 26.27 -9.92
N ASP A 137 7.27 27.50 -10.41
CA ASP A 137 8.53 28.25 -10.39
C ASP A 137 9.18 28.32 -8.99
N ARG A 138 8.37 28.34 -7.92
CA ARG A 138 8.81 28.18 -6.54
C ARG A 138 7.78 27.42 -5.72
N THR A 139 8.11 26.20 -5.34
CA THR A 139 7.37 25.39 -4.36
C THR A 139 8.10 25.46 -3.04
N THR A 140 7.39 25.79 -1.97
CA THR A 140 7.96 25.85 -0.61
C THR A 140 7.65 24.54 0.11
N ILE A 141 8.66 23.95 0.74
CA ILE A 141 8.53 22.72 1.52
C ILE A 141 8.93 23.06 2.94
N ALA A 142 8.00 22.91 3.88
CA ALA A 142 8.26 22.96 5.31
C ALA A 142 8.27 21.53 5.86
N PHE A 143 9.37 21.10 6.46
CA PHE A 143 9.52 19.77 7.06
C PHE A 143 9.75 19.89 8.57
N THR A 144 9.08 19.06 9.35
CA THR A 144 9.00 19.21 10.81
C THR A 144 8.91 17.88 11.54
N HIS A 145 9.19 17.89 12.84
CA HIS A 145 8.85 16.83 13.78
C HIS A 145 8.30 17.48 15.06
N LEU A 146 7.08 17.12 15.48
CA LEU A 146 6.43 17.69 16.66
C LEU A 146 6.69 16.89 17.94
N GLN A 147 6.25 17.45 19.07
CA GLN A 147 6.28 16.83 20.39
C GLN A 147 5.53 15.48 20.44
N ALA A 148 6.22 14.42 20.87
CA ALA A 148 5.66 13.08 21.04
C ALA A 148 4.78 12.94 22.29
N SER A 149 3.95 11.89 22.27
CA SER A 149 3.14 11.42 23.40
C SER A 149 3.68 10.07 23.91
N TYR A 150 3.76 9.86 25.22
CA TYR A 150 4.34 8.62 25.80
C TYR A 150 3.34 7.83 26.66
N GLN A 151 2.46 8.52 27.39
CA GLN A 151 1.52 7.91 28.33
C GLN A 151 0.10 7.85 27.79
N THR A 152 -0.40 8.97 27.25
CA THR A 152 -1.73 9.08 26.64
C THR A 152 -1.64 9.78 25.30
N GLU A 153 -2.57 9.47 24.38
CA GLU A 153 -2.51 10.03 23.02
C GLU A 153 -2.52 11.57 22.99
N ASP A 154 -3.31 12.20 23.85
CA ASP A 154 -3.48 13.65 23.96
C ASP A 154 -2.42 14.33 24.86
N GLU A 155 -1.44 13.56 25.35
CA GLU A 155 -0.33 14.08 26.13
C GLU A 155 0.38 15.16 25.31
N PHE A 156 0.48 16.37 25.86
CA PHE A 156 1.07 17.54 25.22
C PHE A 156 0.36 18.08 23.96
N ALA A 157 -0.93 17.78 23.74
CA ALA A 157 -1.70 18.37 22.63
C ALA A 157 -1.60 19.91 22.54
N SER A 158 -1.60 20.59 23.70
CA SER A 158 -1.44 22.06 23.76
C SER A 158 -0.04 22.56 23.37
N ILE A 159 1.00 21.72 23.48
CA ILE A 159 2.35 22.02 23.01
C ILE A 159 2.39 21.87 21.49
N ARG A 160 1.88 20.75 20.95
CA ARG A 160 1.78 20.55 19.50
C ARG A 160 1.01 21.67 18.81
N ALA A 161 -0.11 22.13 19.39
CA ALA A 161 -0.85 23.28 18.89
C ALA A 161 0.01 24.55 18.76
N LYS A 162 0.84 24.87 19.78
CA LYS A 162 1.76 26.01 19.73
C LYS A 162 2.89 25.83 18.71
N GLN A 163 3.41 24.62 18.57
CA GLN A 163 4.43 24.30 17.57
C GLN A 163 3.87 24.45 16.15
N LEU A 164 2.63 24.02 15.90
CA LEU A 164 1.93 24.23 14.63
C LEU A 164 1.75 25.72 14.33
N ASP A 165 1.42 26.54 15.32
CA ASP A 165 1.33 28.00 15.17
C ASP A 165 2.71 28.62 14.86
N ALA A 166 3.78 28.09 15.44
CA ALA A 166 5.16 28.50 15.10
C ALA A 166 5.51 28.17 13.64
N ILE A 167 5.10 27.00 13.12
CA ILE A 167 5.24 26.66 11.69
C ILE A 167 4.52 27.69 10.83
N PHE A 168 3.29 28.06 11.19
CA PHE A 168 2.51 29.05 10.43
C PHE A 168 3.26 30.39 10.31
N HIS A 169 3.80 30.89 11.42
CA HIS A 169 4.58 32.13 11.44
C HIS A 169 5.91 32.02 10.68
N ALA A 170 6.60 30.87 10.77
CA ALA A 170 7.83 30.62 10.03
C ALA A 170 7.58 30.62 8.51
N VAL A 171 6.51 29.96 8.06
CA VAL A 171 6.09 29.95 6.65
C VAL A 171 5.75 31.37 6.18
N ASP A 172 4.94 32.11 6.95
CA ASP A 172 4.56 33.48 6.58
C ASP A 172 5.77 34.43 6.47
N LYS A 173 6.79 34.23 7.33
CA LYS A 173 8.06 34.96 7.26
C LYS A 173 8.82 34.65 5.98
N VAL A 174 8.94 33.38 5.59
CA VAL A 174 9.62 32.97 4.35
C VAL A 174 8.87 33.42 3.10
N LEU A 175 7.54 33.50 3.16
CA LEU A 175 6.70 34.00 2.07
C LEU A 175 6.62 35.53 1.99
N GLU A 176 7.26 36.26 2.91
CA GLU A 176 7.18 37.72 3.04
C GLU A 176 5.74 38.26 3.09
N GLN A 177 4.83 37.52 3.73
CA GLN A 177 3.40 37.85 3.82
C GLN A 177 2.68 37.99 2.46
N GLN A 178 3.19 37.40 1.38
CA GLN A 178 2.53 37.44 0.07
C GLN A 178 1.38 36.40 0.02
N PRO A 179 0.10 36.81 0.08
CA PRO A 179 -1.01 35.88 0.34
C PRO A 179 -1.18 34.82 -0.76
N GLY A 180 -0.96 35.20 -2.02
CA GLY A 180 -1.09 34.31 -3.18
C GLY A 180 -0.02 33.21 -3.30
N ARG A 181 0.94 33.14 -2.37
CA ARG A 181 2.00 32.12 -2.38
C ARG A 181 1.72 30.93 -1.48
N ARG A 182 0.72 31.00 -0.60
CA ARG A 182 0.36 29.91 0.33
C ARG A 182 -0.09 28.64 -0.40
N GLY A 183 -0.75 28.77 -1.55
CA GLY A 183 -1.12 27.62 -2.38
C GLY A 183 0.06 26.85 -2.98
N LYS A 184 1.29 27.37 -2.87
CA LYS A 184 2.53 26.73 -3.33
C LYS A 184 3.35 26.12 -2.17
N VAL A 185 2.76 25.98 -0.98
CA VAL A 185 3.42 25.42 0.21
C VAL A 185 2.96 23.99 0.45
N ILE A 186 3.92 23.13 0.76
CA ILE A 186 3.73 21.76 1.24
C ILE A 186 4.31 21.71 2.66
N ILE A 187 3.57 21.17 3.61
CA ILE A 187 4.04 20.94 4.98
C ILE A 187 4.07 19.45 5.20
N MET A 188 5.19 18.87 5.65
CA MET A 188 5.30 17.44 5.84
C MET A 188 6.12 17.06 7.07
N GLY A 189 5.86 15.89 7.63
CA GLY A 189 6.56 15.44 8.83
C GLY A 189 5.72 14.53 9.71
N ASP A 190 6.38 14.00 10.72
CA ASP A 190 5.73 13.41 11.88
C ASP A 190 5.14 14.50 12.79
N LEU A 191 3.81 14.54 12.85
CA LEU A 191 3.11 15.52 13.68
C LEU A 191 2.77 14.98 15.07
N ASN A 192 3.00 13.70 15.34
CA ASN A 192 2.63 13.05 16.61
C ASN A 192 1.15 13.27 17.01
N ILE A 193 0.28 13.45 16.01
CA ILE A 193 -1.18 13.58 16.17
C ILE A 193 -1.81 12.39 15.48
N ARG A 194 -2.59 11.60 16.20
CA ARG A 194 -3.22 10.39 15.66
C ARG A 194 -4.45 10.72 14.80
N GLY A 195 -4.41 10.36 13.51
CA GLY A 195 -5.43 10.72 12.52
C GLY A 195 -6.24 9.56 11.93
N ASP A 196 -6.06 8.33 12.41
CA ASP A 196 -6.85 7.15 12.03
C ASP A 196 -8.16 7.04 12.82
N SER A 197 -9.11 6.20 12.37
CA SER A 197 -10.41 6.08 13.03
C SER A 197 -10.35 5.39 14.40
N GLY A 198 -9.23 4.74 14.73
CA GLY A 198 -8.98 4.09 16.01
C GLY A 198 -8.44 5.01 17.10
N ALA A 199 -8.28 6.31 16.83
CA ALA A 199 -7.81 7.28 17.82
C ALA A 199 -8.77 7.40 19.01
N ALA A 200 -8.23 7.35 20.23
CA ALA A 200 -8.98 7.58 21.47
C ALA A 200 -9.12 9.09 21.79
N SER A 201 -8.19 9.91 21.31
CA SER A 201 -8.24 11.37 21.47
C SER A 201 -9.02 12.07 20.34
N SER A 202 -9.50 13.29 20.62
CA SER A 202 -10.14 14.18 19.63
C SER A 202 -9.21 15.28 19.09
N GLU A 203 -7.90 15.12 19.31
CA GLU A 203 -6.91 16.16 18.96
C GLU A 203 -6.88 16.43 17.46
N TRP A 204 -6.88 15.39 16.63
CA TRP A 204 -6.89 15.56 15.17
C TRP A 204 -8.07 16.43 14.70
N GLY A 205 -9.29 16.09 15.13
CA GLY A 205 -10.48 16.88 14.79
C GLY A 205 -10.38 18.32 15.31
N SER A 206 -9.85 18.51 16.52
CA SER A 206 -9.66 19.85 17.10
C SER A 206 -8.67 20.71 16.29
N ILE A 207 -7.57 20.12 15.83
CA ILE A 207 -6.50 20.80 15.10
C ILE A 207 -6.87 21.04 13.64
N PHE A 208 -7.30 20.00 12.92
CA PHE A 208 -7.50 20.06 11.47
C PHE A 208 -8.87 20.63 11.06
N GLU A 209 -9.90 20.39 11.86
CA GLU A 209 -11.28 20.81 11.57
C GLU A 209 -11.76 21.95 12.50
N GLY A 210 -11.40 21.88 13.78
CA GLY A 210 -11.89 22.75 14.85
C GLY A 210 -11.19 24.11 15.00
N GLY A 211 -10.15 24.38 14.21
CA GLY A 211 -9.39 25.63 14.29
C GLY A 211 -8.49 25.75 15.52
N GLY A 212 -8.10 24.61 16.12
CA GLY A 212 -7.19 24.53 17.26
C GLY A 212 -5.74 24.94 16.96
N SER A 213 -5.40 25.19 15.69
CA SER A 213 -4.14 25.82 15.27
C SER A 213 -4.37 26.82 14.14
N LEU A 214 -3.59 27.90 14.14
CA LEU A 214 -3.48 28.87 13.06
C LEU A 214 -3.04 28.23 11.75
N LEU A 215 -2.25 27.15 11.79
CA LEU A 215 -1.73 26.48 10.60
C LEU A 215 -2.85 25.85 9.78
N PHE A 216 -3.78 25.15 10.42
CA PHE A 216 -4.85 24.44 9.70
C PHE A 216 -6.07 25.31 9.41
N GLY A 217 -6.00 26.61 9.71
CA GLY A 217 -6.88 27.61 9.09
C GLY A 217 -6.77 27.57 7.57
N PRO A 218 -5.59 27.84 6.99
CA PRO A 218 -5.34 27.79 5.54
C PRO A 218 -4.88 26.43 4.99
N TYR A 219 -4.40 25.49 5.82
CA TYR A 219 -3.92 24.18 5.35
C TYR A 219 -4.86 23.03 5.75
N GLN A 220 -4.73 21.89 5.06
CA GLN A 220 -5.52 20.68 5.29
C GLN A 220 -4.65 19.42 5.17
N ASP A 221 -5.08 18.35 5.83
CA ASP A 221 -4.55 17.00 5.72
C ASP A 221 -4.72 16.49 4.28
N GLY A 222 -3.61 16.27 3.56
CA GLY A 222 -3.64 15.83 2.17
C GLY A 222 -4.23 14.45 1.97
N TRP A 223 -4.02 13.52 2.92
CA TRP A 223 -4.55 12.17 2.80
C TRP A 223 -6.07 12.20 2.90
N LYS A 224 -6.59 12.80 3.98
CA LYS A 224 -8.03 12.90 4.21
C LYS A 224 -8.73 13.74 3.15
N ALA A 225 -8.10 14.79 2.63
CA ALA A 225 -8.70 15.68 1.64
C ALA A 225 -8.71 15.10 0.21
N TYR A 226 -7.78 14.20 -0.15
CA TYR A 226 -7.58 13.80 -1.54
C TYR A 226 -7.67 12.30 -1.80
N MET A 227 -7.41 11.42 -0.82
CA MET A 227 -7.28 9.96 -0.99
C MET A 227 -8.57 9.21 -0.63
N HIS A 228 -9.69 9.59 -1.24
CA HIS A 228 -10.99 8.95 -0.99
C HIS A 228 -11.88 8.97 -2.24
N PRO A 229 -12.93 8.12 -2.33
CA PRO A 229 -13.90 8.22 -3.41
C PRO A 229 -14.65 9.56 -3.41
N PRO A 230 -15.02 10.08 -4.60
CA PRO A 230 -15.84 11.28 -4.70
C PRO A 230 -17.14 11.16 -3.88
N GLY A 231 -17.39 12.15 -3.02
CA GLY A 231 -18.62 12.22 -2.21
C GLY A 231 -18.65 11.30 -0.98
N THR A 232 -17.52 10.72 -0.56
CA THR A 232 -17.41 9.89 0.65
C THR A 232 -16.26 10.37 1.54
N ASP A 233 -16.31 10.04 2.83
CA ASP A 233 -15.20 10.28 3.75
C ASP A 233 -14.38 9.00 3.96
N GLY A 234 -13.11 9.02 3.53
CA GLY A 234 -12.01 8.07 3.83
C GLY A 234 -12.33 6.57 3.99
N LEU A 235 -11.98 5.76 2.99
CA LEU A 235 -11.93 4.28 3.07
C LEU A 235 -10.52 3.73 3.36
N ASP A 236 -9.50 4.43 2.89
CA ASP A 236 -8.10 4.14 3.17
C ASP A 236 -7.62 5.08 4.28
N GLU A 237 -7.21 4.52 5.42
CA GLU A 237 -6.81 5.32 6.58
C GLU A 237 -5.44 5.94 6.44
N GLY A 238 -4.57 5.45 5.55
CA GLY A 238 -3.22 5.98 5.38
C GLY A 238 -2.32 5.79 6.60
N VAL A 239 -2.42 4.64 7.27
CA VAL A 239 -1.58 4.28 8.43
C VAL A 239 -0.10 4.47 8.10
N THR A 240 0.64 5.17 8.97
CA THR A 240 2.06 5.46 8.80
C THR A 240 2.93 4.99 9.95
N ASN A 241 2.37 4.35 10.99
CA ASN A 241 3.13 3.86 12.13
C ASN A 241 2.54 2.55 12.66
N ILE A 242 3.39 1.71 13.25
CA ILE A 242 3.01 0.58 14.09
C ILE A 242 3.70 0.66 15.46
N ALA A 243 2.91 0.70 16.53
CA ALA A 243 3.41 0.64 17.90
C ALA A 243 3.89 -0.79 18.21
N PHE A 244 5.20 -1.04 18.16
CA PHE A 244 5.76 -2.39 18.25
C PHE A 244 5.30 -3.22 19.45
N LYS A 245 5.19 -2.61 20.64
CA LYS A 245 4.79 -3.33 21.86
C LYS A 245 3.35 -3.85 21.81
N THR A 246 2.47 -3.19 21.06
CA THR A 246 1.03 -3.47 21.06
C THR A 246 0.49 -3.92 19.71
N GLY A 247 1.28 -3.78 18.63
CA GLY A 247 0.85 -4.00 17.25
C GLY A 247 -0.14 -2.95 16.73
N VAL A 248 -0.45 -1.91 17.52
CA VAL A 248 -1.46 -0.91 17.17
C VAL A 248 -0.96 -0.08 16.00
N ARG A 249 -1.78 -0.01 14.95
CA ARG A 249 -1.52 0.78 13.75
C ARG A 249 -2.06 2.19 13.91
N GLN A 250 -1.26 3.17 13.52
CA GLN A 250 -1.55 4.58 13.73
C GLN A 250 -1.21 5.41 12.49
N ARG A 251 -1.86 6.57 12.35
CA ARG A 251 -1.46 7.59 11.38
C ARG A 251 -0.92 8.82 12.10
N LEU A 252 0.40 9.04 11.99
CA LEU A 252 1.13 10.09 12.69
C LEU A 252 1.88 11.05 11.73
N ASP A 253 2.14 10.58 10.51
CA ASP A 253 2.88 11.33 9.49
C ASP A 253 1.92 11.95 8.48
N TYR A 254 2.21 13.19 8.10
CA TYR A 254 1.31 13.99 7.26
C TYR A 254 2.06 14.68 6.13
N ILE A 255 1.34 14.88 5.02
CA ILE A 255 1.68 15.86 3.99
C ILE A 255 0.45 16.73 3.79
N CYS A 256 0.58 18.00 4.12
CA CYS A 256 -0.50 18.97 4.19
C CYS A 256 -0.39 20.00 3.07
N PHE A 257 -1.54 20.43 2.57
CA PHE A 257 -1.67 21.33 1.42
C PHE A 257 -2.59 22.49 1.76
N ALA A 258 -2.51 23.59 1.01
CA ALA A 258 -3.43 24.69 1.21
C ALA A 258 -4.88 24.25 0.88
N LYS A 259 -5.85 24.83 1.59
CA LYS A 259 -7.28 24.67 1.32
C LYS A 259 -7.66 25.40 0.02
N PRO A 260 -8.74 24.99 -0.67
CA PRO A 260 -9.29 25.74 -1.79
C PRO A 260 -9.59 27.21 -1.41
N GLY A 261 -9.35 28.13 -2.33
CA GLY A 261 -9.59 29.57 -2.13
C GLY A 261 -8.47 30.34 -1.43
N GLN A 262 -7.34 29.68 -1.08
CA GLN A 262 -6.20 30.35 -0.42
C GLN A 262 -5.24 31.05 -1.40
N ALA A 263 -5.25 30.71 -2.69
CA ALA A 263 -4.38 31.29 -3.72
C ALA A 263 -4.89 31.01 -5.14
N ASP A 264 -4.35 31.75 -6.13
CA ASP A 264 -4.63 31.55 -7.56
C ASP A 264 -4.06 30.23 -8.10
N ILE A 265 -2.93 29.79 -7.53
CA ILE A 265 -2.28 28.52 -7.84
C ILE A 265 -2.36 27.66 -6.60
N LEU A 266 -2.95 26.47 -6.74
CA LEU A 266 -3.12 25.52 -5.65
C LEU A 266 -2.40 24.21 -6.00
N LEU A 267 -1.46 23.81 -5.15
CA LEU A 267 -0.85 22.49 -5.22
C LEU A 267 -1.70 21.46 -4.49
N VAL A 268 -1.83 20.28 -5.09
CA VAL A 268 -2.57 19.14 -4.56
C VAL A 268 -1.75 17.87 -4.70
N ALA A 269 -1.98 16.90 -3.80
CA ALA A 269 -1.48 15.56 -4.04
C ALA A 269 -2.38 14.89 -5.09
N GLN A 270 -1.82 14.62 -6.26
CA GLN A 270 -2.48 13.82 -7.28
C GLN A 270 -2.51 12.34 -6.91
N HIS A 271 -1.55 11.88 -6.10
CA HIS A 271 -1.51 10.54 -5.53
C HIS A 271 -0.68 10.57 -4.26
N MET A 272 -1.13 9.88 -3.21
CA MET A 272 -0.34 9.63 -2.00
C MET A 272 -0.25 8.13 -1.76
N ARG A 273 0.87 7.68 -1.20
CA ARG A 273 1.15 6.27 -0.93
C ARG A 273 2.03 6.09 0.29
N VAL A 274 1.73 5.07 1.07
CA VAL A 274 2.55 4.60 2.20
C VAL A 274 3.45 3.47 1.73
N ARG A 275 4.74 3.54 2.04
CA ARG A 275 5.77 2.59 1.57
C ARG A 275 6.82 2.30 2.65
N LEU A 276 7.75 1.41 2.32
CA LEU A 276 8.93 1.09 3.14
C LEU A 276 8.59 0.61 4.57
N LYS A 277 7.54 -0.21 4.69
CA LYS A 277 6.95 -0.63 5.98
C LYS A 277 7.86 -1.44 6.91
N ASN A 278 9.03 -1.86 6.43
CA ASN A 278 9.95 -2.73 7.17
C ASN A 278 11.22 -2.01 7.65
N SER A 279 11.45 -0.76 7.22
CA SER A 279 12.71 -0.06 7.51
C SER A 279 12.70 0.73 8.83
N SER A 280 11.52 0.98 9.42
CA SER A 280 11.32 1.71 10.69
C SER A 280 10.01 1.24 11.36
N ASP A 281 9.66 1.73 12.56
CA ASP A 281 8.29 1.66 13.11
C ASP A 281 7.33 2.59 12.37
N HIS A 282 7.85 3.63 11.75
CA HIS A 282 7.12 4.43 10.79
C HIS A 282 7.25 3.87 9.39
N PHE A 283 6.30 4.26 8.55
CA PHE A 283 6.23 3.94 7.14
C PHE A 283 6.39 5.24 6.35
N ALA A 284 7.19 5.22 5.29
CA ALA A 284 7.42 6.39 4.47
C ALA A 284 6.12 6.85 3.79
N LEU A 285 5.73 8.10 3.99
CA LEU A 285 4.59 8.72 3.34
C LEU A 285 5.07 9.54 2.14
N GLU A 286 4.59 9.20 0.95
CA GLU A 286 4.95 9.88 -0.29
C GLU A 286 3.74 10.55 -0.94
N ALA A 287 3.96 11.71 -1.57
CA ALA A 287 2.98 12.37 -2.42
C ALA A 287 3.57 12.75 -3.78
N VAL A 288 2.80 12.49 -4.85
CA VAL A 288 3.00 13.07 -6.17
C VAL A 288 2.17 14.34 -6.25
N VAL A 289 2.83 15.48 -6.42
CA VAL A 289 2.24 16.82 -6.28
C VAL A 289 2.26 17.57 -7.60
N HIS A 290 1.13 18.17 -7.96
CA HIS A 290 1.02 19.12 -9.07
C HIS A 290 0.00 20.22 -8.75
N GLN A 291 -0.17 21.18 -9.66
CA GLN A 291 -1.27 22.12 -9.64
C GLN A 291 -2.61 21.40 -9.79
N ILE A 292 -3.65 21.92 -9.14
CA ILE A 292 -5.01 21.41 -9.27
C ILE A 292 -5.50 21.55 -10.72
N SER A 293 -6.16 20.51 -11.20
CA SER A 293 -6.84 20.46 -12.50
C SER A 293 -7.97 19.44 -12.40
N ASP A 294 -8.90 19.44 -13.34
CA ASP A 294 -10.05 18.53 -13.31
C ASP A 294 -9.61 17.06 -13.21
N HIS A 295 -10.25 16.32 -12.30
CA HIS A 295 -10.09 14.87 -12.10
C HIS A 295 -8.65 14.41 -11.85
N ASN A 296 -7.78 15.28 -11.35
CA ASN A 296 -6.38 14.93 -11.10
C ASN A 296 -6.10 14.36 -9.70
N ARG A 297 -7.17 14.08 -8.92
CA ARG A 297 -7.12 13.50 -7.58
C ARG A 297 -8.14 12.35 -7.46
N PRO A 298 -7.93 11.37 -6.57
CA PRO A 298 -8.97 10.38 -6.26
C PRO A 298 -10.29 11.01 -5.78
N ALA A 299 -10.22 12.02 -4.90
CA ALA A 299 -11.39 12.73 -4.35
C ALA A 299 -12.27 13.45 -5.39
N ASP A 300 -11.73 13.77 -6.56
CA ASP A 300 -12.47 14.39 -7.66
C ASP A 300 -12.44 13.53 -8.94
N ALA A 301 -12.15 12.24 -8.81
CA ALA A 301 -12.09 11.31 -9.93
C ALA A 301 -13.38 11.28 -10.75
N LYS A 302 -13.25 11.09 -12.07
CA LYS A 302 -14.38 11.01 -12.99
C LYS A 302 -15.19 9.73 -12.75
N ASP A 303 -16.52 9.82 -12.60
CA ASP A 303 -17.38 8.63 -12.47
C ASP A 303 -17.43 7.87 -13.81
N GLY A 304 -16.71 6.75 -13.90
CA GLY A 304 -16.60 5.95 -15.11
C GLY A 304 -17.90 5.25 -15.50
N LEU A 305 -18.80 4.97 -14.55
CA LEU A 305 -20.06 4.29 -14.80
C LEU A 305 -21.19 5.26 -15.17
N SER A 306 -21.02 6.56 -14.89
CA SER A 306 -21.92 7.61 -15.38
C SER A 306 -21.87 7.81 -16.90
N ILE A 307 -20.79 7.38 -17.53
CA ILE A 307 -20.60 7.43 -18.99
C ILE A 307 -21.48 6.36 -19.65
N MET A 308 -22.23 6.74 -20.69
CA MET A 308 -23.07 5.79 -21.44
C MET A 308 -22.21 4.76 -22.20
N PRO A 309 -22.63 3.48 -22.26
CA PRO A 309 -21.96 2.49 -23.09
C PRO A 309 -21.90 2.93 -24.57
N SER A 310 -20.74 2.79 -25.19
CA SER A 310 -20.57 2.96 -26.63
C SER A 310 -20.93 1.70 -27.42
N ALA A 311 -20.90 0.53 -26.77
CA ALA A 311 -21.38 -0.75 -27.32
C ALA A 311 -21.85 -1.69 -26.20
N GLY A 312 -22.68 -2.67 -26.58
CA GLY A 312 -23.20 -3.69 -25.66
C GLY A 312 -24.31 -3.21 -24.74
N GLY A 313 -24.52 -3.90 -23.62
CA GLY A 313 -25.56 -3.59 -22.64
C GLY A 313 -26.98 -3.94 -23.06
N THR A 314 -27.13 -4.78 -24.10
CA THR A 314 -28.43 -5.32 -24.51
C THR A 314 -28.65 -6.68 -23.84
N PRO A 315 -29.89 -7.17 -23.67
CA PRO A 315 -30.11 -8.38 -22.88
C PRO A 315 -29.30 -9.59 -23.36
N GLY A 316 -29.19 -9.84 -24.67
CA GLY A 316 -28.38 -10.95 -25.20
C GLY A 316 -26.85 -10.74 -25.21
N GLN A 317 -26.40 -9.50 -24.99
CA GLN A 317 -25.00 -9.09 -24.97
C GLN A 317 -24.80 -8.07 -23.82
N PRO A 318 -24.83 -8.56 -22.56
CA PRO A 318 -24.84 -7.70 -21.40
C PRO A 318 -23.49 -7.03 -21.13
N THR A 319 -22.36 -7.57 -21.63
CA THR A 319 -21.07 -6.88 -21.53
C THR A 319 -21.20 -5.50 -22.14
N THR A 320 -20.61 -4.52 -21.47
CA THR A 320 -20.63 -3.13 -21.94
C THR A 320 -19.21 -2.65 -22.21
N VAL A 321 -19.06 -1.81 -23.23
CA VAL A 321 -17.84 -1.05 -23.48
C VAL A 321 -18.15 0.42 -23.30
N ARG A 322 -17.38 1.13 -22.47
CA ARG A 322 -17.46 2.59 -22.29
C ARG A 322 -16.19 3.23 -22.79
N ARG A 323 -16.36 4.34 -23.50
CA ARG A 323 -15.26 5.21 -23.92
C ARG A 323 -15.18 6.40 -22.97
N ILE A 324 -14.07 6.51 -22.24
CA ILE A 324 -13.85 7.53 -21.22
C ILE A 324 -12.71 8.43 -21.67
N ASP A 325 -13.04 9.66 -22.07
CA ASP A 325 -12.04 10.66 -22.42
C ASP A 325 -11.57 11.40 -21.15
N VAL A 326 -10.26 11.61 -21.02
CA VAL A 326 -9.58 12.34 -19.91
C VAL A 326 -8.67 13.42 -20.48
N GLN A 327 -8.32 14.43 -19.69
CA GLN A 327 -7.57 15.61 -20.16
C GLN A 327 -6.40 15.95 -19.23
N PHE A 328 -5.18 15.96 -19.78
CA PHE A 328 -3.96 16.34 -19.07
C PHE A 328 -3.67 17.82 -19.31
N GLU A 329 -3.97 18.67 -18.32
CA GLU A 329 -3.72 20.12 -18.39
C GLU A 329 -2.25 20.46 -18.21
N HIS A 330 -1.52 19.63 -17.47
CA HIS A 330 -0.11 19.86 -17.17
C HIS A 330 0.76 18.64 -17.46
N ASP A 331 2.01 18.90 -17.83
CA ASP A 331 3.02 17.87 -18.00
C ASP A 331 3.25 17.11 -16.68
N GLY A 332 3.21 15.78 -16.76
CA GLY A 332 3.36 14.89 -15.61
C GLY A 332 2.14 14.84 -14.69
N SER A 333 1.02 15.45 -15.09
CA SER A 333 -0.24 15.33 -14.35
C SER A 333 -0.87 13.94 -14.50
N TYR A 334 -1.66 13.57 -13.52
CA TYR A 334 -2.44 12.34 -13.49
C TYR A 334 -3.92 12.63 -13.76
N GLN A 335 -4.65 11.59 -14.16
CA GLN A 335 -6.09 11.61 -14.32
C GLN A 335 -6.69 10.38 -13.65
N TRP A 336 -7.76 10.57 -12.89
CA TRP A 336 -8.41 9.51 -12.12
C TRP A 336 -9.83 9.25 -12.60
N ILE A 337 -10.17 7.96 -12.71
CA ILE A 337 -11.52 7.48 -12.98
C ILE A 337 -11.93 6.59 -11.82
N PHE A 338 -13.12 6.81 -11.26
CA PHE A 338 -13.68 5.99 -10.18
C PHE A 338 -14.77 5.06 -10.73
N VAL A 339 -14.70 3.80 -10.32
CA VAL A 339 -15.67 2.76 -10.69
C VAL A 339 -16.28 2.20 -9.40
N LYS A 340 -17.52 2.61 -9.13
CA LYS A 340 -18.23 2.24 -7.90
C LYS A 340 -18.69 0.78 -7.83
N THR A 341 -18.87 0.12 -8.98
CA THR A 341 -19.39 -1.25 -9.03
C THR A 341 -18.23 -2.23 -9.18
N PRO A 342 -18.02 -3.16 -8.22
CA PRO A 342 -17.02 -4.21 -8.35
C PRO A 342 -17.33 -5.15 -9.52
N GLY A 343 -16.31 -5.81 -10.06
CA GLY A 343 -16.47 -6.67 -11.23
C GLY A 343 -15.15 -7.08 -11.86
N THR A 344 -15.26 -7.71 -13.03
CA THR A 344 -14.11 -7.99 -13.91
C THR A 344 -14.11 -6.96 -15.02
N TYR A 345 -13.02 -6.22 -15.16
CA TYR A 345 -12.91 -5.14 -16.14
C TYR A 345 -11.65 -5.28 -16.97
N THR A 346 -11.74 -4.95 -18.25
CA THR A 346 -10.57 -4.78 -19.11
C THR A 346 -10.46 -3.33 -19.55
N PHE A 347 -9.25 -2.78 -19.48
CA PHE A 347 -8.94 -1.43 -19.94
C PHE A 347 -8.02 -1.45 -21.15
N HIS A 348 -8.53 -0.91 -22.27
CA HIS A 348 -7.71 -0.55 -23.43
C HIS A 348 -7.45 0.95 -23.40
N LYS A 349 -6.36 1.38 -24.02
CA LYS A 349 -5.88 2.76 -23.97
C LYS A 349 -5.24 3.15 -25.28
N THR A 350 -5.25 4.44 -25.58
CA THR A 350 -4.40 5.00 -26.64
C THR A 350 -2.92 4.78 -26.32
N ASP A 351 -2.08 4.72 -27.35
CA ASP A 351 -0.63 4.61 -27.18
C ASP A 351 -0.05 5.79 -26.39
N GLY A 352 1.03 5.55 -25.64
CA GLY A 352 1.73 6.60 -24.89
C GLY A 352 1.17 6.91 -23.49
N PHE A 353 0.23 6.08 -22.99
CA PHE A 353 -0.33 6.18 -21.64
C PHE A 353 -0.16 4.89 -20.85
N ARG A 354 -0.09 5.00 -19.53
CA ARG A 354 -0.09 3.87 -18.60
C ARG A 354 -1.35 3.89 -17.74
N ILE A 355 -1.87 2.71 -17.45
CA ILE A 355 -3.00 2.53 -16.54
C ILE A 355 -2.52 1.72 -15.34
N GLU A 356 -2.86 2.20 -14.16
CA GLU A 356 -2.75 1.49 -12.90
C GLU A 356 -4.14 1.46 -12.24
N VAL A 357 -4.44 0.39 -11.53
CA VAL A 357 -5.71 0.22 -10.83
C VAL A 357 -5.45 0.18 -9.34
N TYR A 358 -6.28 0.81 -8.53
CA TYR A 358 -6.15 0.85 -7.07
C TYR A 358 -7.50 0.54 -6.42
N PHE A 359 -7.50 -0.22 -5.33
CA PHE A 359 -8.73 -0.38 -4.55
C PHE A 359 -9.05 0.92 -3.81
N ALA A 360 -10.32 1.20 -3.60
CA ALA A 360 -10.71 2.41 -2.88
C ALA A 360 -10.28 2.41 -1.40
N SER A 361 -10.02 1.22 -0.83
CA SER A 361 -9.47 1.02 0.50
C SER A 361 -7.94 0.92 0.56
N ASN A 362 -7.25 0.93 -0.60
CA ASN A 362 -5.80 0.86 -0.67
C ASN A 362 -5.27 1.61 -1.90
N LEU A 363 -4.92 2.88 -1.69
CA LEU A 363 -4.29 3.73 -2.70
C LEU A 363 -2.76 3.62 -2.69
N SER A 364 -2.18 2.90 -1.74
CA SER A 364 -0.72 2.72 -1.65
C SER A 364 -0.18 1.68 -2.63
N HIS A 365 -0.97 0.64 -2.93
CA HIS A 365 -0.57 -0.49 -3.76
C HIS A 365 -1.52 -0.68 -4.95
N SER A 366 -0.96 -0.74 -6.15
CA SER A 366 -1.74 -1.01 -7.35
C SER A 366 -2.21 -2.47 -7.37
N VAL A 367 -3.44 -2.70 -7.83
CA VAL A 367 -3.99 -4.01 -8.10
C VAL A 367 -3.18 -4.70 -9.20
N LYS A 368 -2.76 -5.94 -8.93
CA LYS A 368 -2.05 -6.77 -9.90
C LYS A 368 -2.95 -7.05 -11.10
N ARG A 369 -2.41 -6.87 -12.31
CA ARG A 369 -3.10 -7.27 -13.54
C ARG A 369 -3.38 -8.77 -13.51
N LEU A 370 -4.63 -9.15 -13.75
CA LEU A 370 -5.06 -10.54 -13.80
C LEU A 370 -4.71 -11.20 -15.14
N ASP A 371 -4.99 -10.51 -16.26
CA ASP A 371 -4.78 -11.05 -17.61
C ASP A 371 -4.65 -9.92 -18.64
N THR A 372 -4.46 -10.30 -19.90
CA THR A 372 -4.60 -9.40 -21.05
C THR A 372 -5.69 -9.89 -21.99
N LEU A 373 -6.43 -8.96 -22.59
CA LEU A 373 -7.49 -9.27 -23.56
C LEU A 373 -7.31 -8.46 -24.85
N ASP A 374 -7.22 -9.16 -25.96
CA ASP A 374 -7.26 -8.52 -27.29
C ASP A 374 -8.71 -8.18 -27.66
N PHE A 375 -9.02 -6.90 -27.89
CA PHE A 375 -10.41 -6.51 -28.18
C PHE A 375 -10.97 -7.17 -29.45
N ARG A 376 -10.12 -7.66 -30.36
CA ARG A 376 -10.53 -8.36 -31.58
C ARG A 376 -11.10 -9.75 -31.31
N LEU A 377 -10.88 -10.27 -30.10
CA LEU A 377 -11.46 -11.53 -29.64
C LEU A 377 -12.84 -11.34 -28.99
N LEU A 378 -13.24 -10.11 -28.69
CA LEU A 378 -14.57 -9.83 -28.15
C LEU A 378 -15.68 -10.22 -29.14
N PRO A 379 -16.90 -10.49 -28.66
CA PRO A 379 -18.08 -10.58 -29.51
C PRO A 379 -18.18 -9.43 -30.51
N SER A 380 -18.57 -9.72 -31.76
CA SER A 380 -18.55 -8.77 -32.88
C SER A 380 -19.33 -7.47 -32.62
N ALA A 381 -20.40 -7.54 -31.84
CA ALA A 381 -21.19 -6.38 -31.46
C ALA A 381 -20.46 -5.38 -30.55
N LEU A 382 -19.38 -5.79 -29.88
CA LEU A 382 -18.57 -4.93 -29.03
C LEU A 382 -17.39 -4.31 -29.78
N GLN A 383 -16.89 -4.97 -30.83
CA GLN A 383 -15.70 -4.55 -31.58
C GLN A 383 -15.86 -3.15 -32.19
N GLY A 384 -17.09 -2.78 -32.60
CA GLY A 384 -17.40 -1.47 -33.15
C GLY A 384 -17.10 -0.27 -32.23
N ALA A 385 -16.93 -0.48 -30.92
CA ALA A 385 -16.50 0.55 -29.98
C ALA A 385 -15.03 0.96 -30.14
N PHE A 386 -14.21 0.09 -30.76
CA PHE A 386 -12.78 0.27 -30.95
C PHE A 386 -12.42 0.66 -32.39
N ASP A 387 -13.32 0.40 -33.34
CA ASP A 387 -13.10 0.71 -34.76
C ASP A 387 -12.78 2.20 -34.99
N ARG A 388 -11.82 2.45 -35.89
CA ARG A 388 -11.37 3.79 -36.35
C ARG A 388 -10.50 4.57 -35.35
N HIS A 389 -9.89 3.89 -34.38
CA HIS A 389 -8.99 4.49 -33.40
C HIS A 389 -7.61 3.82 -33.41
N GLU A 390 -6.56 4.62 -33.18
CA GLU A 390 -5.19 4.12 -32.93
C GLU A 390 -5.09 3.68 -31.46
N ILE A 391 -5.45 2.42 -31.19
CA ILE A 391 -5.50 1.81 -29.86
C ILE A 391 -4.61 0.56 -29.87
N ASP A 392 -3.89 0.31 -28.78
CA ASP A 392 -3.30 -1.01 -28.54
C ASP A 392 -4.43 -2.05 -28.49
N PRO A 393 -4.43 -3.09 -29.35
CA PRO A 393 -5.43 -4.14 -29.29
C PRO A 393 -5.47 -4.87 -27.95
N ARG A 394 -4.36 -4.87 -27.20
CA ARG A 394 -4.25 -5.54 -25.91
C ARG A 394 -4.66 -4.61 -24.77
N GLY A 395 -5.70 -5.02 -24.07
CA GLY A 395 -6.15 -4.39 -22.83
C GLY A 395 -5.65 -5.17 -21.63
N ASP A 396 -5.55 -4.50 -20.50
CA ASP A 396 -5.18 -5.08 -19.22
C ASP A 396 -6.46 -5.42 -18.42
N THR A 397 -6.63 -6.68 -18.03
CA THR A 397 -7.79 -7.17 -17.28
C THR A 397 -7.50 -7.18 -15.78
N PHE A 398 -8.44 -6.66 -14.99
CA PHE A 398 -8.37 -6.58 -13.55
C PHE A 398 -9.64 -7.15 -12.91
N LEU A 399 -9.48 -7.62 -11.68
CA LEU A 399 -10.57 -8.10 -10.85
C LEU A 399 -10.70 -7.20 -9.62
N SER A 400 -11.87 -6.59 -9.45
CA SER A 400 -12.19 -5.83 -8.26
C SER A 400 -13.43 -6.35 -7.56
N ARG A 401 -13.43 -6.26 -6.23
CA ARG A 401 -14.48 -6.75 -5.32
C ARG A 401 -15.02 -5.69 -4.39
N GLU A 402 -14.40 -4.54 -4.46
CA GLU A 402 -14.81 -3.29 -3.86
C GLU A 402 -14.75 -2.18 -4.94
N PRO A 403 -15.28 -0.99 -4.66
CA PRO A 403 -15.06 0.17 -5.52
C PRO A 403 -13.56 0.39 -5.74
N PHE A 404 -13.20 0.87 -6.93
CA PHE A 404 -11.80 1.01 -7.30
C PHE A 404 -11.58 2.22 -8.20
N PHE A 405 -10.32 2.59 -8.30
CA PHE A 405 -9.83 3.69 -9.11
C PHE A 405 -8.98 3.20 -10.27
N ILE A 406 -8.99 3.96 -11.34
CA ILE A 406 -8.11 3.81 -12.49
C ILE A 406 -7.28 5.09 -12.54
N LEU A 407 -5.98 4.95 -12.37
CA LEU A 407 -5.00 6.01 -12.54
C LEU A 407 -4.47 5.97 -13.97
N VAL A 408 -4.68 7.05 -14.72
CA VAL A 408 -4.13 7.24 -16.07
C VAL A 408 -2.93 8.17 -15.98
N LYS A 409 -1.77 7.68 -16.39
CA LYS A 409 -0.51 8.44 -16.44
C LYS A 409 -0.12 8.70 -17.88
N SER A 410 0.19 9.95 -18.21
CA SER A 410 0.76 10.31 -19.50
C SER A 410 2.26 10.04 -19.52
N THR A 411 2.82 9.95 -20.73
CA THR A 411 4.27 10.04 -20.92
C THR A 411 4.78 11.43 -20.51
N PRO A 412 6.02 11.53 -19.99
CA PRO A 412 6.63 12.83 -19.69
C PRO A 412 6.65 13.74 -20.93
N GLY A 413 6.33 15.01 -20.74
CA GLY A 413 6.20 16.02 -21.78
C GLY A 413 4.81 16.10 -22.43
N TYR A 414 3.89 15.19 -22.13
CA TYR A 414 2.57 15.16 -22.74
C TYR A 414 1.56 16.09 -22.05
N THR A 415 0.79 16.82 -22.86
CA THR A 415 -0.44 17.53 -22.46
C THR A 415 -1.47 17.32 -23.56
N GLY A 416 -2.76 17.22 -23.21
CA GLY A 416 -3.82 16.90 -24.19
C GLY A 416 -4.81 15.85 -23.71
N GLY A 417 -5.65 15.39 -24.63
CA GLY A 417 -6.69 14.41 -24.35
C GLY A 417 -6.23 12.97 -24.57
N ALA A 418 -6.63 12.07 -23.67
CA ALA A 418 -6.46 10.63 -23.82
C ALA A 418 -7.80 9.92 -23.70
N THR A 419 -7.86 8.69 -24.18
CA THR A 419 -9.08 7.87 -24.10
C THR A 419 -8.76 6.52 -23.49
N VAL A 420 -9.61 6.11 -22.54
CA VAL A 420 -9.63 4.77 -21.94
C VAL A 420 -10.92 4.08 -22.36
N TRP A 421 -10.82 2.86 -22.88
CA TRP A 421 -11.97 2.00 -23.12
C TRP A 421 -12.08 1.00 -21.98
N MET A 422 -13.21 1.03 -21.28
CA MET A 422 -13.52 0.13 -20.17
C MET A 422 -14.54 -0.90 -20.63
N THR A 423 -14.15 -2.17 -20.62
CA THR A 423 -15.03 -3.31 -20.89
C THR A 423 -15.43 -3.98 -19.58
N GLU A 424 -16.72 -4.06 -19.28
CA GLU A 424 -17.29 -4.73 -18.10
C GLU A 424 -17.72 -6.15 -18.46
N HIS A 425 -17.06 -7.16 -17.91
CA HIS A 425 -17.25 -8.56 -18.28
C HIS A 425 -18.50 -9.15 -17.63
N MET A 426 -19.42 -9.68 -18.45
CA MET A 426 -20.71 -10.22 -18.00
C MET A 426 -20.93 -11.71 -18.31
N GLY A 427 -19.90 -12.41 -18.83
CA GLY A 427 -19.88 -13.86 -18.93
C GLY A 427 -20.64 -14.47 -20.10
N GLU A 428 -20.95 -13.71 -21.17
CA GLU A 428 -21.61 -14.26 -22.37
C GLU A 428 -20.69 -15.06 -23.29
N SER A 429 -19.38 -15.09 -23.00
CA SER A 429 -18.38 -15.88 -23.70
C SER A 429 -17.20 -16.20 -22.76
N ASP A 430 -16.30 -17.07 -23.19
CA ASP A 430 -15.03 -17.34 -22.51
C ASP A 430 -14.14 -16.08 -22.41
N THR A 431 -14.13 -15.22 -23.44
CA THR A 431 -13.36 -13.96 -23.48
C THR A 431 -13.88 -12.90 -22.51
N THR A 432 -15.19 -12.88 -22.29
CA THR A 432 -15.88 -11.98 -21.36
C THR A 432 -16.26 -12.69 -20.05
N ALA A 433 -15.63 -13.82 -19.76
CA ALA A 433 -15.89 -14.60 -18.55
C ALA A 433 -15.68 -13.74 -17.29
N ILE A 434 -16.57 -13.92 -16.32
CA ILE A 434 -16.50 -13.22 -15.04
C ILE A 434 -15.40 -13.90 -14.22
N ALA A 435 -14.34 -13.18 -13.89
CA ALA A 435 -13.28 -13.74 -13.06
C ALA A 435 -13.80 -13.97 -11.64
N LEU A 436 -13.44 -15.10 -11.04
CA LEU A 436 -13.69 -15.48 -9.67
C LEU A 436 -12.45 -15.18 -8.84
N ARG A 437 -12.68 -14.69 -7.61
CA ARG A 437 -11.64 -14.58 -6.58
C ARG A 437 -11.94 -15.68 -5.57
N LEU A 438 -10.90 -16.16 -4.90
CA LEU A 438 -11.02 -17.10 -3.80
C LEU A 438 -12.01 -16.58 -2.74
N PHE A 439 -12.89 -17.44 -2.26
CA PHE A 439 -13.91 -17.22 -1.22
C PHE A 439 -14.96 -16.13 -1.49
N ASP A 440 -14.88 -15.45 -2.62
CA ASP A 440 -15.86 -14.43 -2.99
C ASP A 440 -17.10 -15.03 -3.65
N ARG A 441 -18.23 -14.46 -3.30
CA ARG A 441 -19.51 -14.72 -3.96
C ARG A 441 -19.73 -13.72 -5.08
N VAL A 442 -19.89 -14.24 -6.28
CA VAL A 442 -20.22 -13.45 -7.47
C VAL A 442 -21.67 -13.72 -7.84
N ASN A 443 -22.48 -12.67 -7.78
CA ASN A 443 -23.82 -12.70 -8.33
C ASN A 443 -23.75 -12.39 -9.82
N SER A 444 -24.41 -13.21 -10.64
CA SER A 444 -24.57 -12.95 -12.05
C SER A 444 -25.98 -13.31 -12.49
N SER A 445 -26.36 -12.81 -13.66
CA SER A 445 -27.71 -12.97 -14.17
C SER A 445 -27.74 -13.24 -15.67
N PHE A 446 -28.62 -14.16 -16.07
CA PHE A 446 -29.02 -14.29 -17.46
C PHE A 446 -30.10 -13.25 -17.78
N PRO A 447 -30.17 -12.77 -19.04
CA PRO A 447 -31.31 -11.99 -19.50
C PRO A 447 -32.61 -12.79 -19.41
N ALA A 448 -33.69 -12.10 -19.00
CA ALA A 448 -35.01 -12.69 -18.91
C ALA A 448 -35.58 -12.97 -20.31
N GLY A 449 -35.95 -14.24 -20.57
CA GLY A 449 -36.66 -14.64 -21.79
C GLY A 449 -35.82 -14.61 -23.08
N GLN A 450 -34.52 -14.34 -23.00
CA GLN A 450 -33.59 -14.30 -24.14
C GLN A 450 -32.36 -15.11 -23.80
N ARG A 451 -31.57 -15.55 -24.79
CA ARG A 451 -30.31 -16.27 -24.56
C ARG A 451 -29.20 -15.31 -24.11
N LEU A 452 -28.27 -15.78 -23.29
CA LEU A 452 -27.00 -15.09 -23.01
C LEU A 452 -25.95 -15.51 -24.05
N GLY A 453 -25.50 -14.59 -24.89
CA GLY A 453 -24.56 -14.92 -25.97
C GLY A 453 -25.09 -15.99 -26.94
N ASP A 454 -24.17 -16.62 -27.65
CA ASP A 454 -24.49 -17.55 -28.74
C ASP A 454 -24.80 -18.99 -28.25
N ASP A 455 -24.33 -19.38 -27.07
CA ASP A 455 -24.41 -20.74 -26.52
C ASP A 455 -25.35 -20.87 -25.31
N ASP A 456 -25.91 -19.76 -24.81
CA ASP A 456 -26.70 -19.65 -23.56
C ASP A 456 -25.96 -20.22 -22.34
N LEU A 457 -24.64 -19.98 -22.28
CA LEU A 457 -23.81 -20.26 -21.11
C LEU A 457 -23.46 -18.97 -20.41
N CYS A 458 -23.42 -19.01 -19.08
CA CYS A 458 -22.70 -18.00 -18.30
C CYS A 458 -21.32 -18.56 -17.95
N TRP A 459 -20.29 -17.84 -18.39
CA TRP A 459 -18.90 -18.19 -18.22
C TRP A 459 -18.28 -17.49 -17.03
N PHE A 460 -17.65 -18.28 -16.16
CA PHE A 460 -16.82 -17.82 -15.07
C PHE A 460 -15.41 -18.35 -15.24
N ARG A 461 -14.42 -17.58 -14.81
CA ARG A 461 -13.01 -17.95 -14.91
C ARG A 461 -12.36 -17.93 -13.53
N ALA A 462 -11.63 -18.98 -13.18
CA ALA A 462 -10.75 -18.99 -12.03
C ALA A 462 -9.33 -19.34 -12.49
N ASP A 463 -8.39 -18.45 -12.17
CA ASP A 463 -6.96 -18.66 -12.42
C ASP A 463 -6.35 -19.25 -11.14
N MET A 464 -6.03 -20.54 -11.18
CA MET A 464 -5.60 -21.30 -10.01
C MET A 464 -4.29 -20.75 -9.48
N ALA A 465 -4.26 -20.32 -8.23
CA ALA A 465 -3.06 -19.76 -7.64
C ALA A 465 -1.94 -20.81 -7.54
N ARG A 466 -0.69 -20.36 -7.63
CA ARG A 466 0.46 -21.22 -7.36
C ARG A 466 0.77 -21.20 -5.87
N THR A 467 1.02 -22.36 -5.29
CA THR A 467 1.65 -22.46 -3.97
C THR A 467 3.15 -22.64 -4.15
N LEU A 468 3.95 -22.32 -3.12
CA LEU A 468 5.41 -22.42 -3.21
C LEU A 468 5.86 -23.83 -3.61
N GLN A 469 5.17 -24.85 -3.09
CA GLN A 469 5.49 -26.26 -3.31
C GLN A 469 4.64 -26.91 -4.42
N SER A 470 3.72 -26.18 -5.07
CA SER A 470 2.82 -26.70 -6.12
C SER A 470 2.07 -28.00 -5.73
N VAL A 471 1.70 -28.11 -4.45
CA VAL A 471 1.02 -29.29 -3.90
C VAL A 471 -0.36 -29.47 -4.55
N PRO A 472 -0.70 -30.69 -5.04
CA PRO A 472 -2.04 -30.98 -5.55
C PRO A 472 -3.10 -30.77 -4.48
N ARG A 473 -4.18 -30.07 -4.82
CA ARG A 473 -5.23 -29.73 -3.87
C ARG A 473 -6.60 -29.63 -4.53
N PRO A 474 -7.68 -29.88 -3.78
CA PRO A 474 -9.04 -29.74 -4.29
C PRO A 474 -9.42 -28.26 -4.38
N GLU A 475 -9.91 -27.86 -5.54
CA GLU A 475 -10.54 -26.56 -5.77
C GLU A 475 -12.04 -26.80 -5.93
N THR A 476 -12.85 -26.09 -5.15
CA THR A 476 -14.28 -26.34 -5.04
C THR A 476 -15.08 -25.14 -5.52
N PHE A 477 -16.08 -25.38 -6.36
CA PHE A 477 -16.99 -24.35 -6.86
C PHE A 477 -18.40 -24.65 -6.39
N GLN A 478 -19.04 -23.66 -5.80
CA GLN A 478 -20.43 -23.74 -5.35
C GLN A 478 -21.29 -22.79 -6.18
N VAL A 479 -22.38 -23.31 -6.72
CA VAL A 479 -23.35 -22.57 -7.50
C VAL A 479 -24.68 -22.60 -6.78
N HIS A 480 -25.12 -21.46 -6.26
CA HIS A 480 -26.43 -21.31 -5.66
C HIS A 480 -27.43 -20.82 -6.70
N ASN A 481 -28.51 -21.58 -6.88
CA ASN A 481 -29.61 -21.26 -7.79
C ASN A 481 -30.91 -21.01 -7.00
N PRO A 482 -31.24 -19.74 -6.69
CA PRO A 482 -32.44 -19.40 -5.93
C PRO A 482 -33.74 -19.65 -6.71
N SER A 483 -33.68 -19.76 -8.04
CA SER A 483 -34.88 -19.88 -8.89
C SER A 483 -35.55 -21.25 -8.85
N GLY A 484 -34.92 -22.27 -8.25
CA GLY A 484 -35.49 -23.61 -8.12
C GLY A 484 -35.48 -24.45 -9.40
N GLY A 485 -35.24 -23.83 -10.56
CA GLY A 485 -35.20 -24.51 -11.85
C GLY A 485 -33.95 -25.38 -12.05
N SER A 486 -33.97 -26.19 -13.10
CA SER A 486 -32.87 -27.09 -13.44
C SER A 486 -31.73 -26.35 -14.14
N ILE A 487 -30.49 -26.58 -13.67
CA ILE A 487 -29.27 -26.08 -14.29
C ILE A 487 -28.24 -27.20 -14.42
N THR A 488 -27.28 -27.01 -15.33
CA THR A 488 -26.10 -27.86 -15.48
C THR A 488 -24.85 -27.02 -15.28
N VAL A 489 -23.92 -27.50 -14.45
CA VAL A 489 -22.61 -26.90 -14.18
C VAL A 489 -21.52 -27.80 -14.74
N ASP A 490 -20.62 -27.21 -15.50
CA ASP A 490 -19.49 -27.88 -16.17
C ASP A 490 -18.18 -27.19 -15.73
N LEU A 491 -17.14 -27.96 -15.38
CA LEU A 491 -15.77 -27.45 -15.20
C LEU A 491 -14.92 -27.81 -16.42
N ARG A 492 -14.23 -26.81 -16.99
CA ARG A 492 -13.43 -26.94 -18.20
C ARG A 492 -12.06 -26.31 -18.02
N ASN A 493 -11.02 -26.86 -18.68
CA ASN A 493 -9.72 -26.21 -18.76
C ASN A 493 -9.71 -25.12 -19.86
N ALA A 494 -8.57 -24.44 -20.03
CA ALA A 494 -8.38 -23.43 -21.08
C ALA A 494 -8.57 -23.93 -22.52
N ALA A 495 -8.45 -25.25 -22.77
CA ALA A 495 -8.73 -25.88 -24.07
C ALA A 495 -10.21 -26.32 -24.19
N HIS A 496 -11.07 -25.88 -23.28
CA HIS A 496 -12.49 -26.22 -23.17
C HIS A 496 -12.80 -27.71 -22.96
N GLN A 497 -11.80 -28.50 -22.54
CA GLN A 497 -11.97 -29.90 -22.19
C GLN A 497 -12.49 -30.02 -20.76
N ARG A 498 -13.41 -30.95 -20.52
CA ARG A 498 -13.95 -31.20 -19.17
C ARG A 498 -12.87 -31.75 -18.23
N VAL A 499 -12.80 -31.21 -17.03
CA VAL A 499 -11.87 -31.64 -15.97
C VAL A 499 -12.57 -32.31 -14.78
N ALA A 500 -13.90 -32.33 -14.79
CA ALA A 500 -14.76 -33.04 -13.85
C ALA A 500 -16.08 -33.45 -14.54
N PRO A 501 -16.80 -34.46 -14.02
CA PRO A 501 -18.15 -34.75 -14.47
C PRO A 501 -19.10 -33.53 -14.29
N PRO A 502 -20.03 -33.29 -15.23
CA PRO A 502 -21.05 -32.25 -15.07
C PRO A 502 -21.96 -32.56 -13.89
N GLU A 503 -22.32 -31.53 -13.14
CA GLU A 503 -23.33 -31.59 -12.10
C GLU A 503 -24.63 -30.99 -12.62
N SER A 504 -25.78 -31.62 -12.32
CA SER A 504 -27.09 -31.12 -12.72
C SER A 504 -28.10 -31.33 -11.60
N GLY A 505 -28.95 -30.33 -11.38
CA GLY A 505 -29.96 -30.41 -10.32
C GLY A 505 -30.98 -29.28 -10.38
N ASN A 506 -32.05 -29.47 -9.62
CA ASN A 506 -33.15 -28.50 -9.50
C ASN A 506 -33.02 -27.76 -8.18
N GLY A 507 -32.87 -26.43 -8.23
CA GLY A 507 -32.81 -25.59 -7.04
C GLY A 507 -31.67 -25.91 -6.06
N GLY A 508 -31.45 -25.02 -5.10
CA GLY A 508 -30.45 -25.23 -4.04
C GLY A 508 -29.02 -24.88 -4.45
N SER A 509 -28.05 -25.63 -3.92
CA SER A 509 -26.61 -25.43 -4.15
C SER A 509 -26.03 -26.65 -4.87
N LEU A 510 -25.39 -26.43 -6.01
CA LEU A 510 -24.57 -27.44 -6.69
C LEU A 510 -23.10 -27.22 -6.31
N THR A 511 -22.39 -28.32 -6.05
CA THR A 511 -20.97 -28.27 -5.71
C THR A 511 -20.22 -29.17 -6.68
N THR A 512 -19.17 -28.64 -7.31
CA THR A 512 -18.27 -29.40 -8.17
C THR A 512 -16.83 -29.09 -7.78
N SER A 513 -15.92 -30.03 -7.97
CA SER A 513 -14.52 -29.85 -7.61
C SER A 513 -13.59 -30.49 -8.62
N THR A 514 -12.37 -29.98 -8.67
CA THR A 514 -11.27 -30.55 -9.47
C THR A 514 -9.97 -30.43 -8.69
N SER A 515 -9.00 -31.30 -8.99
CA SER A 515 -7.68 -31.27 -8.34
C SER A 515 -6.71 -30.50 -9.23
N VAL A 516 -6.01 -29.53 -8.68
CA VAL A 516 -5.05 -28.67 -9.40
C VAL A 516 -3.74 -28.56 -8.62
N THR A 517 -2.65 -28.19 -9.30
CA THR A 517 -1.36 -27.90 -8.66
C THR A 517 -1.04 -26.41 -8.63
N GLY A 518 -1.69 -25.60 -9.48
CA GLY A 518 -1.52 -24.15 -9.55
C GLY A 518 -1.00 -23.67 -10.92
N GLY A 519 -1.47 -22.51 -11.35
CA GLY A 519 -1.18 -21.92 -12.66
C GLY A 519 -2.12 -22.36 -13.78
N GLU A 520 -3.03 -23.30 -13.54
CA GLU A 520 -4.07 -23.69 -14.48
C GLU A 520 -5.21 -22.66 -14.52
N ARG A 521 -5.83 -22.53 -15.70
CA ARG A 521 -7.07 -21.78 -15.87
C ARG A 521 -8.25 -22.74 -15.96
N ILE A 522 -9.22 -22.55 -15.08
CA ILE A 522 -10.47 -23.31 -15.06
C ILE A 522 -11.63 -22.37 -15.39
N PHE A 523 -12.47 -22.81 -16.32
CA PHE A 523 -13.76 -22.21 -16.59
C PHE A 523 -14.87 -23.01 -15.91
N LEU A 524 -15.71 -22.30 -15.17
CA LEU A 524 -17.00 -22.82 -14.72
C LEU A 524 -18.06 -22.27 -15.67
N THR A 525 -18.84 -23.16 -16.28
CA THR A 525 -19.94 -22.77 -17.16
C THR A 525 -21.26 -23.21 -16.57
N ILE A 526 -22.23 -22.29 -16.52
CA ILE A 526 -23.61 -22.58 -16.11
C ILE A 526 -24.51 -22.59 -17.34
N ARG A 527 -25.27 -23.66 -17.51
CA ARG A 527 -26.35 -23.76 -18.49
C ARG A 527 -27.68 -23.84 -17.77
N ARG A 528 -28.64 -22.99 -18.15
CA ARG A 528 -30.03 -23.11 -17.68
C ARG A 528 -30.87 -23.98 -18.61
N GLN A 529 -31.85 -24.70 -18.05
CA GLN A 529 -32.79 -25.50 -18.83
C GLN A 529 -33.99 -24.69 -19.38
N ALA A 530 -34.22 -23.48 -18.84
CA ALA A 530 -35.29 -22.59 -19.29
C ALA A 530 -34.87 -21.12 -19.21
N LEU A 531 -35.29 -20.30 -20.19
CA LEU A 531 -34.97 -18.86 -20.27
C LEU A 531 -35.61 -18.00 -19.16
N SER A 532 -36.49 -18.58 -18.36
CA SER A 532 -37.08 -17.94 -17.17
C SER A 532 -36.13 -17.94 -15.97
N LEU A 533 -35.05 -18.74 -16.00
CA LEU A 533 -34.05 -18.76 -14.94
C LEU A 533 -33.03 -17.65 -15.21
N THR A 534 -32.90 -16.72 -14.27
CA THR A 534 -32.18 -15.46 -14.50
C THR A 534 -31.12 -15.13 -13.48
N GLY A 535 -31.04 -15.75 -12.30
CA GLY A 535 -30.10 -15.34 -11.25
C GLY A 535 -29.40 -16.52 -10.59
N PHE A 536 -28.11 -16.35 -10.30
CA PHE A 536 -27.25 -17.35 -9.68
C PHE A 536 -26.10 -16.67 -8.92
N THR A 537 -25.63 -17.35 -7.88
CA THR A 537 -24.43 -16.93 -7.13
C THR A 537 -23.38 -18.02 -7.28
N VAL A 538 -22.15 -17.64 -7.60
CA VAL A 538 -21.01 -18.55 -7.73
C VAL A 538 -19.96 -18.20 -6.70
N GLU A 539 -19.43 -19.21 -6.03
CA GLU A 539 -18.37 -19.08 -5.05
C GLU A 539 -17.26 -20.09 -5.39
N TRP A 540 -16.01 -19.64 -5.40
CA TRP A 540 -14.83 -20.49 -5.54
C TRP A 540 -14.13 -20.61 -4.18
N ARG A 541 -13.85 -21.82 -3.72
CA ARG A 541 -13.12 -22.09 -2.48
C ARG A 541 -11.85 -22.89 -2.78
N SER A 542 -10.76 -22.50 -2.13
CA SER A 542 -9.48 -23.19 -2.13
C SER A 542 -9.03 -23.43 -0.70
N PRO A 543 -8.22 -24.46 -0.41
CA PRO A 543 -7.56 -24.58 0.89
C PRO A 543 -6.33 -23.67 1.03
N VAL A 544 -5.96 -22.89 0.00
CA VAL A 544 -4.75 -22.05 0.03
C VAL A 544 -4.91 -20.85 0.97
N THR A 545 -3.90 -20.65 1.80
CA THR A 545 -3.64 -19.41 2.56
C THR A 545 -2.34 -18.79 2.05
N TYR A 546 -2.18 -17.47 2.21
CA TYR A 546 -0.98 -16.76 1.80
C TYR A 546 -0.29 -16.11 3.00
N LEU A 547 1.03 -16.20 3.05
CA LEU A 547 1.88 -15.34 3.88
C LEU A 547 2.07 -14.01 3.13
N ASP A 548 1.62 -12.90 3.72
CA ASP A 548 1.68 -11.57 3.09
C ASP A 548 2.99 -10.83 3.46
N LEU A 549 3.89 -10.67 2.49
CA LEU A 549 5.19 -10.01 2.67
C LEU A 549 5.14 -8.50 2.36
N ASP A 550 3.97 -7.96 1.99
CA ASP A 550 3.74 -6.50 1.98
C ASP A 550 3.42 -5.96 3.37
N GLU A 551 3.19 -6.86 4.32
CA GLU A 551 3.04 -6.56 5.74
C GLU A 551 4.31 -6.97 6.50
N PRO A 552 4.61 -6.31 7.63
CA PRO A 552 5.79 -6.65 8.42
C PRO A 552 5.79 -8.12 8.85
N ILE A 553 6.95 -8.77 8.69
CA ILE A 553 7.30 -10.01 9.39
C ILE A 553 8.31 -9.64 10.45
N THR A 554 8.02 -9.99 11.70
CA THR A 554 8.87 -9.64 12.83
C THR A 554 9.29 -10.89 13.58
N PHE A 555 10.54 -10.87 14.04
CA PHE A 555 11.05 -11.77 15.07
C PHE A 555 11.57 -10.86 16.18
N PHE A 556 10.91 -10.90 17.33
CA PHE A 556 11.11 -10.00 18.45
C PHE A 556 11.57 -10.76 19.68
N ILE A 557 12.62 -10.25 20.33
CA ILE A 557 13.17 -10.81 21.56
C ILE A 557 12.41 -10.18 22.74
N ASN A 558 11.50 -10.92 23.38
CA ASN A 558 10.75 -10.35 24.51
C ASN A 558 11.57 -10.36 25.80
N ASP A 559 12.35 -11.41 26.00
CA ASP A 559 13.13 -11.67 27.21
C ASP A 559 14.24 -12.67 26.86
N GLU A 560 15.46 -12.32 27.20
CA GLU A 560 16.71 -13.02 26.86
C GLU A 560 17.45 -13.43 28.15
N SER A 561 16.72 -13.70 29.23
CA SER A 561 17.29 -13.77 30.59
C SER A 561 18.17 -15.00 30.92
N GLY A 562 19.14 -15.36 30.06
CA GLY A 562 20.25 -16.27 30.33
C GLY A 562 21.46 -15.58 31.00
N VAL A 563 22.48 -16.34 31.40
CA VAL A 563 23.79 -15.77 31.79
C VAL A 563 24.80 -16.10 30.71
N ASP A 564 24.91 -15.18 29.78
CA ASP A 564 26.04 -15.06 28.88
C ASP A 564 26.71 -13.69 29.10
N TYR A 565 27.90 -13.55 28.55
CA TYR A 565 28.71 -12.36 28.70
C TYR A 565 28.33 -11.40 27.57
N GLY A 566 27.34 -10.52 27.80
CA GLY A 566 27.06 -9.33 26.98
C GLY A 566 27.10 -9.56 25.46
N GLY A 567 25.99 -10.05 24.91
CA GLY A 567 25.74 -10.15 23.48
C GLY A 567 26.39 -11.37 22.84
N ALA A 568 26.12 -12.59 23.32
CA ALA A 568 26.58 -13.81 22.65
C ALA A 568 25.44 -14.76 22.24
N ASP A 569 24.19 -14.44 22.56
CA ASP A 569 23.03 -15.22 22.13
C ASP A 569 22.83 -15.10 20.61
N GLU A 570 23.06 -16.22 19.91
CA GLU A 570 22.98 -16.35 18.45
C GLU A 570 21.73 -17.17 18.03
N PRO A 571 20.48 -16.67 18.18
CA PRO A 571 19.33 -17.44 17.77
C PRO A 571 19.37 -17.73 16.27
N GLU A 572 19.25 -19.01 15.94
CA GLU A 572 19.02 -19.48 14.58
C GLU A 572 17.51 -19.63 14.33
N LEU A 573 17.05 -19.11 13.20
CA LEU A 573 15.66 -19.21 12.75
C LEU A 573 15.61 -19.86 11.37
N GLN A 574 14.71 -20.83 11.24
CA GLN A 574 14.34 -21.47 9.99
C GLN A 574 12.84 -21.28 9.73
N VAL A 575 12.49 -20.79 8.55
CA VAL A 575 11.08 -20.63 8.12
C VAL A 575 10.82 -21.54 6.93
N ASN A 576 10.01 -22.58 7.12
CA ASN A 576 9.57 -23.51 6.08
C ASN A 576 8.10 -23.24 5.70
N ILE A 577 7.80 -23.40 4.42
CA ILE A 577 6.43 -23.31 3.89
C ILE A 577 6.01 -24.70 3.42
N ASP A 578 4.87 -25.17 3.95
CA ASP A 578 4.44 -26.57 3.85
C ASP A 578 5.58 -27.53 4.25
N THR A 579 5.70 -28.69 3.61
CA THR A 579 6.78 -29.68 3.79
C THR A 579 8.01 -29.42 2.92
N GLY A 580 8.13 -28.21 2.37
CA GLY A 580 9.19 -27.82 1.45
C GLY A 580 10.52 -27.40 2.10
N PRO A 581 11.53 -27.09 1.27
CA PRO A 581 12.78 -26.47 1.75
C PRO A 581 12.52 -25.10 2.40
N PRO A 582 13.43 -24.63 3.27
CA PRO A 582 13.26 -23.38 3.99
C PRO A 582 13.23 -22.17 3.03
N LEU A 583 12.27 -21.29 3.25
CA LEU A 583 12.20 -19.96 2.68
C LEU A 583 13.19 -19.00 3.37
N PHE A 584 13.58 -19.29 4.61
CA PHE A 584 14.62 -18.58 5.33
C PHE A 584 15.39 -19.51 6.26
N LEU A 585 16.69 -19.27 6.38
CA LEU A 585 17.58 -19.86 7.37
C LEU A 585 18.66 -18.82 7.67
N GLY A 586 18.81 -18.42 8.93
CA GLY A 586 19.84 -17.49 9.37
C GLY A 586 20.07 -17.57 10.87
N SER A 587 21.17 -16.95 11.32
CA SER A 587 21.50 -16.66 12.72
C SER A 587 21.45 -15.15 12.94
N TRP A 588 21.12 -14.74 14.15
CA TRP A 588 21.19 -13.34 14.57
C TRP A 588 22.22 -13.20 15.68
N ASP A 589 23.36 -12.65 15.35
CA ASP A 589 24.41 -12.39 16.32
C ASP A 589 24.02 -11.18 17.21
N ASP A 590 24.23 -11.29 18.53
CA ASP A 590 23.98 -10.26 19.55
C ASP A 590 22.49 -9.87 19.71
N ALA A 591 21.59 -10.85 19.88
CA ALA A 591 20.14 -10.62 19.92
C ALA A 591 19.60 -10.15 21.28
N ASP A 592 19.59 -8.84 21.54
CA ASP A 592 19.19 -8.29 22.85
C ASP A 592 17.68 -8.28 23.15
N SER A 593 17.31 -8.37 24.44
CA SER A 593 15.95 -8.12 24.94
C SER A 593 15.36 -6.78 24.47
N GLY A 594 14.22 -6.85 23.79
CA GLY A 594 13.51 -5.69 23.24
C GLY A 594 13.86 -5.36 21.80
N GLU A 595 14.69 -6.18 21.14
CA GLU A 595 15.10 -5.98 19.76
C GLU A 595 14.28 -6.77 18.73
N ARG A 596 14.40 -6.35 17.46
CA ARG A 596 13.82 -7.03 16.29
C ARG A 596 14.94 -7.48 15.37
N TRP A 597 14.79 -8.65 14.75
CA TRP A 597 15.77 -9.16 13.79
C TRP A 597 15.87 -8.19 12.60
N PRO A 598 16.98 -7.45 12.45
CA PRO A 598 17.10 -6.46 11.39
C PRO A 598 17.13 -7.13 10.01
N GLY A 599 16.33 -6.64 9.06
CA GLY A 599 16.34 -7.13 7.68
C GLY A 599 15.72 -8.52 7.45
N LEU A 600 15.08 -9.15 8.44
CA LEU A 600 14.47 -10.48 8.30
C LEU A 600 13.45 -10.53 7.14
N GLY A 601 12.54 -9.55 7.10
CA GLY A 601 11.52 -9.46 6.06
C GLY A 601 12.14 -9.29 4.66
N GLU A 602 13.16 -8.45 4.53
CA GLU A 602 13.93 -8.24 3.31
C GLU A 602 14.63 -9.52 2.85
N ALA A 603 15.22 -10.27 3.76
CA ALA A 603 15.88 -11.54 3.47
C ALA A 603 14.89 -12.59 2.95
N ILE A 604 13.72 -12.71 3.60
CA ILE A 604 12.63 -13.59 3.16
C ILE A 604 12.13 -13.16 1.77
N VAL A 605 11.90 -11.87 1.55
CA VAL A 605 11.47 -11.31 0.26
C VAL A 605 12.51 -11.57 -0.83
N ALA A 606 13.79 -11.34 -0.53
CA ALA A 606 14.88 -11.56 -1.48
C ALA A 606 14.97 -13.03 -1.87
N LYS A 607 14.83 -13.95 -0.89
CA LYS A 607 14.79 -15.38 -1.16
C LYS A 607 13.56 -15.76 -1.98
N LEU A 608 12.38 -15.25 -1.65
CA LEU A 608 11.17 -15.47 -2.44
C LEU A 608 11.36 -15.00 -3.87
N ALA A 609 11.97 -13.84 -4.10
CA ALA A 609 12.20 -13.31 -5.44
C ALA A 609 13.06 -14.25 -6.32
N THR A 610 13.91 -15.10 -5.72
CA THR A 610 14.65 -16.15 -6.44
C THR A 610 13.81 -17.37 -6.82
N LEU A 611 12.73 -17.63 -6.09
CA LEU A 611 11.84 -18.79 -6.26
C LEU A 611 10.59 -18.44 -7.09
N MET A 612 10.00 -17.27 -6.83
CA MET A 612 8.78 -16.74 -7.44
C MET A 612 8.97 -15.24 -7.76
N PRO A 613 9.64 -14.89 -8.87
CA PRO A 613 9.95 -13.50 -9.20
C PRO A 613 8.70 -12.62 -9.30
N GLY A 614 8.71 -11.49 -8.59
CA GLY A 614 7.63 -10.51 -8.59
C GLY A 614 6.45 -10.85 -7.68
N GLU A 615 6.49 -11.97 -6.96
CA GLU A 615 5.48 -12.29 -5.94
C GLU A 615 5.84 -11.66 -4.60
N ARG A 616 4.80 -11.21 -3.89
CA ARG A 616 4.89 -10.64 -2.54
C ARG A 616 4.03 -11.39 -1.53
N ARG A 617 3.28 -12.39 -1.98
CA ARG A 617 2.50 -13.30 -1.14
C ARG A 617 2.83 -14.73 -1.47
N VAL A 618 3.05 -15.55 -0.43
CA VAL A 618 3.47 -16.95 -0.58
C VAL A 618 2.31 -17.87 -0.27
N GLY A 619 1.75 -18.52 -1.28
CA GLY A 619 0.66 -19.48 -1.11
C GLY A 619 1.13 -20.80 -0.52
N PHE A 620 0.39 -21.31 0.46
CA PHE A 620 0.62 -22.58 1.17
C PHE A 620 -0.71 -23.24 1.56
N VAL A 621 -0.67 -24.53 1.93
CA VAL A 621 -1.89 -25.32 2.24
C VAL A 621 -1.82 -25.96 3.63
N GLU A 622 -0.66 -26.49 4.02
CA GLU A 622 -0.48 -27.24 5.27
C GLU A 622 -0.16 -26.30 6.43
N GLY A 623 0.83 -25.41 6.27
CA GLY A 623 1.24 -24.48 7.31
C GLY A 623 2.60 -23.82 7.07
N ILE A 624 2.96 -22.91 7.97
CA ILE A 624 4.32 -22.36 8.08
C ILE A 624 4.97 -23.02 9.30
N TRP A 625 6.15 -23.60 9.13
CA TRP A 625 6.90 -24.22 10.22
C TRP A 625 8.10 -23.36 10.57
N LEU A 626 8.16 -22.95 11.83
CA LEU A 626 9.25 -22.18 12.40
C LEU A 626 10.15 -23.14 13.15
N GLY A 627 11.31 -23.46 12.58
CA GLY A 627 12.39 -24.09 13.31
C GLY A 627 13.18 -23.01 14.04
N TYR A 628 13.55 -23.24 15.29
CA TYR A 628 14.46 -22.32 15.99
C TYR A 628 15.37 -23.07 16.96
N VAL A 629 16.56 -22.53 17.18
CA VAL A 629 17.52 -23.04 18.16
C VAL A 629 18.42 -21.90 18.60
N GLU A 630 18.87 -21.97 19.84
CA GLU A 630 20.00 -21.20 20.35
C GLU A 630 21.13 -22.21 20.53
N PRO A 631 22.23 -22.12 19.75
CA PRO A 631 23.23 -23.19 19.63
C PRO A 631 24.17 -23.33 20.83
N ASP A 632 23.90 -22.61 21.91
CA ASP A 632 24.69 -22.59 23.13
C ASP A 632 24.84 -23.95 23.82
N ILE A 633 25.77 -24.01 24.78
CA ILE A 633 26.39 -25.24 25.29
C ILE A 633 25.40 -26.28 25.89
N SER A 634 24.15 -25.88 26.12
CA SER A 634 23.06 -26.71 26.66
C SER A 634 21.92 -27.01 25.67
N ALA A 635 22.01 -26.54 24.42
CA ALA A 635 20.95 -26.63 23.42
C ALA A 635 20.42 -28.06 23.22
N GLN A 636 19.09 -28.24 23.35
CA GLN A 636 18.43 -29.53 23.10
C GLN A 636 18.19 -29.82 21.61
N GLY A 637 18.80 -29.04 20.72
CA GLY A 637 18.58 -29.06 19.27
C GLY A 637 17.37 -28.24 18.82
N TRP A 638 17.12 -28.26 17.51
CA TRP A 638 16.03 -27.51 16.86
C TRP A 638 14.67 -27.81 17.49
N GLN A 639 14.02 -26.75 17.96
CA GLN A 639 12.60 -26.74 18.31
C GLN A 639 11.79 -26.37 17.08
N THR A 640 10.48 -26.67 17.09
CA THR A 640 9.59 -26.32 15.98
C THR A 640 8.21 -25.93 16.47
N VAL A 641 7.69 -24.83 15.93
CA VAL A 641 6.32 -24.36 16.11
C VAL A 641 5.67 -24.19 14.74
N SER A 642 4.37 -24.50 14.63
CA SER A 642 3.61 -24.30 13.39
C SER A 642 2.65 -23.11 13.50
N ILE A 643 2.55 -22.37 12.40
CA ILE A 643 1.48 -21.39 12.16
C ILE A 643 0.51 -22.02 11.18
N ASN A 644 -0.72 -22.22 11.66
CA ASN A 644 -1.79 -22.84 10.87
C ASN A 644 -2.35 -21.86 9.81
N PRO A 645 -2.83 -22.38 8.67
CA PRO A 645 -3.55 -21.59 7.66
C PRO A 645 -4.82 -20.95 8.24
N LEU A 646 -5.41 -20.00 7.50
CA LEU A 646 -6.67 -19.37 7.88
C LEU A 646 -7.81 -20.40 7.82
N THR A 647 -8.48 -20.64 8.94
CA THR A 647 -9.57 -21.64 9.01
C THR A 647 -10.88 -21.08 8.47
N GLN A 648 -11.82 -21.93 8.07
CA GLN A 648 -13.12 -21.47 7.56
C GLN A 648 -13.89 -20.70 8.63
N GLY A 649 -14.26 -19.45 8.35
CA GLY A 649 -14.99 -18.57 9.28
C GLY A 649 -14.12 -17.50 9.96
N GLU A 650 -12.80 -17.61 9.87
CA GLU A 650 -11.90 -16.50 10.16
C GLU A 650 -11.99 -15.41 9.08
N GLU A 651 -11.68 -14.17 9.48
CA GLU A 651 -11.52 -13.05 8.56
C GLU A 651 -10.52 -13.37 7.44
N ASP A 652 -10.71 -12.76 6.27
CA ASP A 652 -9.88 -13.05 5.09
C ASP A 652 -8.42 -12.55 5.23
N ARG A 653 -8.16 -11.78 6.28
CA ARG A 653 -6.85 -11.33 6.74
C ARG A 653 -6.76 -11.59 8.23
N GLY A 654 -5.64 -12.13 8.69
CA GLY A 654 -5.42 -12.35 10.11
C GLY A 654 -3.95 -12.28 10.46
N GLU A 655 -3.64 -11.56 11.53
CA GLU A 655 -2.31 -11.61 12.14
C GLU A 655 -2.12 -12.95 12.86
N ARG A 656 -0.89 -13.44 12.84
CA ARG A 656 -0.47 -14.64 13.54
C ARG A 656 0.76 -14.31 14.34
N THR A 657 0.74 -14.76 15.59
CA THR A 657 1.84 -14.60 16.52
C THR A 657 2.15 -15.97 17.09
N ALA A 658 3.40 -16.39 16.94
CA ALA A 658 3.94 -17.60 17.52
C ALA A 658 4.92 -17.22 18.64
N THR A 659 4.63 -17.66 19.85
CA THR A 659 5.53 -17.56 20.98
C THR A 659 6.53 -18.70 20.93
N LEU A 660 7.82 -18.38 20.98
CA LEU A 660 8.92 -19.31 20.89
C LEU A 660 9.62 -19.31 22.25
N HIS A 661 9.58 -20.46 22.93
CA HIS A 661 10.31 -20.67 24.17
C HIS A 661 11.67 -21.26 23.83
N VAL A 662 12.72 -20.49 24.07
CA VAL A 662 14.10 -20.86 23.74
C VAL A 662 14.75 -21.40 25.01
N PRO A 663 15.04 -22.71 25.08
CA PRO A 663 15.56 -23.31 26.32
C PRO A 663 16.96 -22.78 26.65
N ASP A 664 17.14 -22.37 27.90
CA ASP A 664 18.42 -21.87 28.44
C ASP A 664 18.76 -22.57 29.78
N GLU A 665 20.03 -22.54 30.21
CA GLU A 665 20.46 -23.18 31.47
C GLU A 665 19.84 -22.56 32.74
N ILE A 666 19.51 -21.27 32.71
CA ILE A 666 19.05 -20.50 33.87
C ILE A 666 17.57 -20.15 33.74
N LYS A 667 17.18 -19.56 32.60
CA LYS A 667 15.79 -19.22 32.33
C LYS A 667 15.56 -19.12 30.84
N ASP A 668 14.64 -19.95 30.35
CA ASP A 668 14.20 -19.94 28.96
C ASP A 668 13.94 -18.52 28.44
N GLY A 669 14.59 -18.20 27.32
CA GLY A 669 14.29 -17.03 26.51
C GLY A 669 12.86 -17.08 25.97
N LEU A 670 12.27 -15.91 25.74
CA LEU A 670 10.92 -15.75 25.22
C LEU A 670 10.96 -14.88 23.98
N TYR A 671 10.82 -15.49 22.80
CA TYR A 671 10.78 -14.76 21.54
C TYR A 671 9.40 -14.82 20.90
N THR A 672 9.16 -13.94 19.94
CA THR A 672 7.89 -13.87 19.25
C THR A 672 8.10 -13.65 17.76
N PHE A 673 7.55 -14.55 16.97
CA PHE A 673 7.45 -14.39 15.53
C PHE A 673 6.04 -13.94 15.18
N SER A 674 5.91 -12.83 14.45
CA SER A 674 4.62 -12.36 13.94
C SER A 674 4.62 -12.23 12.43
N CYS A 675 3.50 -12.61 11.82
CA CYS A 675 3.26 -12.43 10.39
C CYS A 675 1.79 -12.18 10.09
N THR A 676 1.50 -11.66 8.90
CA THR A 676 0.14 -11.51 8.40
C THR A 676 -0.20 -12.61 7.41
N LEU A 677 -1.34 -13.26 7.60
CA LEU A 677 -1.91 -14.21 6.65
C LEU A 677 -3.10 -13.59 5.91
N THR A 678 -3.29 -13.97 4.65
CA THR A 678 -4.44 -13.59 3.84
C THR A 678 -5.01 -14.79 3.07
N ARG A 679 -6.29 -14.74 2.72
CA ARG A 679 -6.92 -15.71 1.79
C ARG A 679 -6.66 -15.40 0.31
N PHE A 680 -6.03 -14.26 0.03
CA PHE A 680 -5.90 -13.74 -1.31
C PHE A 680 -4.43 -13.56 -1.71
N PRO A 681 -4.06 -13.90 -2.95
CA PRO A 681 -2.72 -13.69 -3.49
C PRO A 681 -2.37 -12.22 -3.69
#